data_AF-A0AAE1USA5-F1
#
_entry.id   AF-A0AAE1USA5-F1
#
_cell.length_a   1.000
_cell.length_b   1.000
_cell.length_c   1.000
_cell.angle_alpha   90.00
_cell.angle_beta   90.00
_cell.angle_gamma   90.00
#
_symmetry.space_group_name_H-M   'P 1'
#
loop_
_entity.id
_entity.type
_entity.pdbx_description
1 polymer ?
#
loop_
_entity_poly.entity_id
_entity_poly.type
_entity_poly.pdbx_seq_one_letter_code
_entity_poly.pdbx_strand_id
1 'polypeptide(L)'
;MDTQTMNCTADGWQVQQCHKACLEEPNVTLATTDWMSGVLWAEKSTVIATCHNNSLFIEAQSQTRAVKCVDKKWEVEPGCQKVCSGSPTVSNATVKLLNRVWSVGEHAQVTCIPEHRFEAEASDEAKVECIADGWENRQGCVKVCLDQATAESAQTNWNASAVYPVGANVTATCLPNYALIPSNDTTHQLECQADGVVDNATTDWDETMAWGEGDFVNVTCNEDYHFINMNKWKSVECSGGEWKNALGCQEAVVVPACQPEPTIFNAQTDWTSNKLWRYGNHLTATCDDIFYFKSTLNNGTEVYHKKRDVECFMTGWENVGQCDGVLGIKCNNDAPTVTTSNTVLTHTWTGTFTYMVDETITYTCIDSHLHLPDGNSVSTVRCDFEGWAETTGCEKVCMDEPTVEGGDTNWDSGKVWPVGSIVNITCESDLRLMPDGNQTQQIQCTDQGWETGGPCQTVCMGEPNFGNLSLVWPSSGAWGVNQNQTAPCPLGYLTNDYSENATYTCTASGWSSLTTCHKACIEIPALVNAAGETWDEDTWIVGDTVNISCPYSHLTPQGSTNVTHGCTDDGWANSSYCIKVCLPPTGLPENMTWPEGVHEVGSVMTVFCPETYLTRDANDNSTYSCTDSGWHTPQPCIKVCLTEPEVNNSITAFDRKEMWADGDKMKVWCLPEHQVRPGVTYYTISCTSTGWQEDHPQCLIDKRLTYFLPTVFHLPPETHIASPFLNFLSY
;
A
#
# COMPACT_ATOMS: atom_id res chain seq x y z
N MET A 1 -1.15 54.06 12.72
CA MET A 1 0.07 54.88 12.68
C MET A 1 0.56 54.94 14.10
N ASP A 2 1.71 54.34 14.39
CA ASP A 2 2.30 54.42 15.71
C ASP A 2 2.99 55.78 15.85
N THR A 3 2.79 56.44 16.99
CA THR A 3 3.30 57.78 17.25
C THR A 3 4.12 57.77 18.53
N GLN A 4 5.42 58.05 18.40
CA GLN A 4 6.33 58.13 19.53
C GLN A 4 6.63 59.59 19.88
N THR A 5 6.61 59.91 21.17
CA THR A 5 7.16 61.16 21.69
C THR A 5 8.67 61.03 21.79
N MET A 6 9.40 61.63 20.85
CA MET A 6 10.87 61.70 20.93
C MET A 6 11.27 62.63 22.08
N ASN A 7 12.25 62.22 22.88
CA ASN A 7 12.80 63.03 23.96
C ASN A 7 14.13 63.68 23.54
N CYS A 8 14.33 64.94 23.92
CA CYS A 8 15.59 65.66 23.69
C CYS A 8 16.41 65.65 24.98
N THR A 9 17.64 65.14 24.92
CA THR A 9 18.61 65.07 26.02
C THR A 9 19.81 65.99 25.72
N ALA A 10 20.79 66.04 26.62
CA ALA A 10 22.00 66.85 26.43
C ALA A 10 22.80 66.46 25.15
N ASP A 11 22.71 65.19 24.76
CA ASP A 11 23.39 64.63 23.58
C ASP A 11 22.55 64.70 22.29
N GLY A 12 21.34 65.29 22.37
CA GLY A 12 20.45 65.51 21.22
C GLY A 12 19.11 64.77 21.33
N TRP A 13 18.42 64.62 20.19
CA TRP A 13 17.16 63.86 20.13
C TRP A 13 17.44 62.36 20.18
N GLN A 14 16.85 61.66 21.16
CA GLN A 14 16.83 60.21 21.15
C GLN A 14 15.71 59.72 20.23
N VAL A 15 16.11 59.40 18.99
CA VAL A 15 15.26 58.89 17.92
C VAL A 15 15.42 57.38 17.84
N GLN A 16 14.39 56.61 18.16
CA GLN A 16 14.35 55.18 17.83
C GLN A 16 14.13 55.01 16.32
N GLN A 17 14.77 54.00 15.73
CA GLN A 17 14.70 53.78 14.29
C GLN A 17 13.39 53.09 13.89
N CYS A 18 12.62 53.70 12.99
CA CYS A 18 11.46 53.06 12.38
C CYS A 18 11.92 52.02 11.35
N HIS A 19 11.92 50.75 11.73
CA HIS A 19 12.20 49.64 10.82
C HIS A 19 11.04 49.40 9.84
N LYS A 20 11.34 48.80 8.67
CA LYS A 20 10.30 48.28 7.79
C LYS A 20 9.70 47.01 8.40
N ALA A 21 8.39 46.83 8.23
CA ALA A 21 7.63 45.69 8.73
C ALA A 21 6.46 45.38 7.78
N CYS A 22 5.99 44.14 7.81
CA CYS A 22 4.76 43.69 7.18
C CYS A 22 3.66 43.66 8.24
N LEU A 23 2.57 44.42 8.02
CA LEU A 23 1.54 44.69 9.04
C LEU A 23 0.20 43.99 8.78
N GLU A 24 0.09 43.27 7.67
CA GLU A 24 -1.09 42.54 7.21
C GLU A 24 -0.70 41.06 6.98
N GLU A 25 -1.68 40.15 6.96
CA GLU A 25 -1.45 38.72 6.73
C GLU A 25 -0.92 38.44 5.30
N PRO A 26 0.03 37.51 5.10
CA PRO A 26 0.43 37.06 3.77
C PRO A 26 -0.70 36.33 3.04
N ASN A 27 -1.39 37.03 2.14
CA ASN A 27 -2.41 36.44 1.27
C ASN A 27 -1.77 35.53 0.21
N VAL A 28 -1.66 34.23 0.53
CA VAL A 28 -1.15 33.18 -0.36
C VAL A 28 -2.30 32.37 -0.93
N THR A 29 -2.39 32.28 -2.26
CA THR A 29 -3.45 31.55 -2.96
C THR A 29 -3.48 30.08 -2.52
N LEU A 30 -4.65 29.61 -2.09
CA LEU A 30 -4.92 28.23 -1.64
C LEU A 30 -4.04 27.76 -0.45
N ALA A 31 -3.63 28.65 0.44
CA ALA A 31 -2.91 28.30 1.66
C ALA A 31 -3.47 28.98 2.92
N THR A 32 -3.35 28.30 4.06
CA THR A 32 -3.39 28.90 5.40
C THR A 32 -1.98 29.35 5.80
N THR A 33 -1.86 30.40 6.59
CA THR A 33 -0.55 30.86 7.10
C THR A 33 -0.48 30.78 8.62
N ASP A 34 0.73 30.59 9.18
CA ASP A 34 0.96 30.60 10.64
C ASP A 34 1.04 32.03 11.24
N TRP A 35 0.51 33.01 10.51
CA TRP A 35 0.54 34.42 10.90
C TRP A 35 -0.20 34.68 12.21
N MET A 36 0.53 35.25 13.18
CA MET A 36 -0.02 35.67 14.46
C MET A 36 -0.43 37.15 14.41
N SER A 37 -1.74 37.39 14.56
CA SER A 37 -2.30 38.73 14.69
C SER A 37 -1.79 39.43 15.96
N GLY A 38 -1.35 40.67 15.84
CA GLY A 38 -0.77 41.46 16.94
C GLY A 38 0.75 41.34 17.09
N VAL A 39 1.42 40.45 16.33
CA VAL A 39 2.89 40.36 16.27
C VAL A 39 3.44 41.31 15.20
N LEU A 40 4.56 41.99 15.50
CA LEU A 40 5.24 42.89 14.55
C LEU A 40 6.26 42.13 13.71
N TRP A 41 5.91 41.83 12.46
CA TRP A 41 6.76 41.10 11.52
C TRP A 41 7.72 42.05 10.79
N ALA A 42 8.99 42.06 11.20
CA ALA A 42 10.01 42.94 10.62
C ALA A 42 10.41 42.53 9.18
N GLU A 43 11.06 43.44 8.45
CA GLU A 43 11.70 43.10 7.17
C GLU A 43 12.75 41.99 7.39
N LYS A 44 12.71 40.98 6.50
CA LYS A 44 13.35 39.64 6.59
C LYS A 44 12.69 38.60 7.49
N SER A 45 11.65 38.91 8.26
CA SER A 45 10.88 37.87 8.97
C SER A 45 10.16 36.93 7.99
N THR A 46 9.89 35.70 8.42
CA THR A 46 9.23 34.64 7.65
C THR A 46 7.98 34.13 8.33
N VAL A 47 6.94 33.86 7.54
CA VAL A 47 5.69 33.18 7.93
C VAL A 47 5.59 31.90 7.10
N ILE A 48 5.18 30.77 7.69
CA ILE A 48 4.97 29.52 6.97
C ILE A 48 3.58 29.56 6.32
N ALA A 49 3.53 29.40 5.01
CA ALA A 49 2.30 29.12 4.28
C ALA A 49 2.17 27.62 4.03
N THR A 50 1.04 27.04 4.42
CA THR A 50 0.69 25.63 4.24
C THR A 50 -0.47 25.52 3.26
N CYS A 51 -0.25 24.83 2.14
CA CYS A 51 -1.27 24.60 1.12
C CYS A 51 -2.47 23.83 1.67
N HIS A 52 -3.67 24.16 1.19
CA HIS A 52 -4.87 23.38 1.47
C HIS A 52 -4.80 21.98 0.83
N ASN A 53 -5.61 21.03 1.32
CA ASN A 53 -5.73 19.69 0.75
C ASN A 53 -5.89 19.74 -0.79
N ASN A 54 -5.20 18.82 -1.47
CA ASN A 54 -5.09 18.74 -2.94
C ASN A 54 -4.46 19.98 -3.59
N SER A 55 -3.55 20.69 -2.90
CA SER A 55 -2.70 21.72 -3.50
C SER A 55 -1.26 21.68 -2.96
N LEU A 56 -0.30 22.12 -3.78
CA LEU A 56 1.15 22.11 -3.51
C LEU A 56 1.85 23.35 -4.10
N PHE A 57 3.02 23.70 -3.55
CA PHE A 57 3.96 24.60 -4.20
C PHE A 57 4.75 23.84 -5.27
N ILE A 58 4.31 23.90 -6.54
CA ILE A 58 4.84 23.08 -7.64
C ILE A 58 6.37 23.13 -7.76
N GLU A 59 6.98 24.32 -7.64
CA GLU A 59 8.44 24.51 -7.75
C GLU A 59 9.26 23.82 -6.65
N ALA A 60 8.64 23.56 -5.49
CA ALA A 60 9.27 22.92 -4.33
C ALA A 60 8.73 21.50 -4.07
N GLN A 61 7.69 21.07 -4.79
CA GLN A 61 6.88 19.86 -4.55
C GLN A 61 6.42 19.67 -3.09
N SER A 62 6.35 20.76 -2.32
CA SER A 62 6.06 20.77 -0.87
C SER A 62 4.66 21.30 -0.57
N GLN A 63 4.08 20.81 0.54
CA GLN A 63 2.86 21.39 1.13
C GLN A 63 3.13 22.70 1.87
N THR A 64 4.38 22.98 2.25
CA THR A 64 4.77 24.13 3.08
C THR A 64 5.88 24.96 2.43
N ARG A 65 5.79 26.29 2.55
CA ARG A 65 6.86 27.22 2.13
C ARG A 65 6.93 28.44 3.05
N ALA A 66 8.14 28.82 3.44
CA ALA A 66 8.38 30.07 4.14
C ALA A 66 8.24 31.28 3.19
N VAL A 67 7.35 32.21 3.55
CA VAL A 67 7.06 33.47 2.84
C VAL A 67 7.80 34.61 3.55
N LYS A 68 8.59 35.40 2.81
CA LYS A 68 9.48 36.42 3.37
C LYS A 68 8.86 37.82 3.34
N CYS A 69 9.06 38.61 4.39
CA CYS A 69 8.74 40.04 4.40
C CYS A 69 9.88 40.85 3.74
N VAL A 70 9.61 41.46 2.59
CA VAL A 70 10.57 42.26 1.79
C VAL A 70 9.93 43.59 1.42
N ASP A 71 10.59 44.72 1.73
CA ASP A 71 10.12 46.08 1.47
C ASP A 71 8.64 46.34 1.88
N LYS A 72 8.27 45.88 3.08
CA LYS A 72 6.92 45.99 3.68
C LYS A 72 5.83 45.16 2.98
N LYS A 73 6.19 44.18 2.14
CA LYS A 73 5.28 43.24 1.49
C LYS A 73 5.75 41.80 1.66
N TRP A 74 4.83 40.86 1.49
CA TRP A 74 5.13 39.43 1.53
C TRP A 74 5.45 38.88 0.13
N GLU A 75 6.49 38.04 0.04
CA GLU A 75 6.92 37.33 -1.17
C GLU A 75 6.02 36.10 -1.44
N VAL A 76 4.76 36.35 -1.82
CA VAL A 76 3.70 35.32 -1.89
C VAL A 76 3.67 34.51 -3.20
N GLU A 77 4.25 35.01 -4.29
CA GLU A 77 4.22 34.34 -5.59
C GLU A 77 5.43 33.40 -5.80
N PRO A 78 5.24 32.24 -6.47
CA PRO A 78 3.97 31.66 -6.90
C PRO A 78 3.19 31.07 -5.71
N GLY A 79 1.86 31.17 -5.72
CA GLY A 79 1.00 30.55 -4.70
C GLY A 79 0.87 29.02 -4.84
N CYS A 80 0.14 28.38 -3.93
CA CYS A 80 -0.20 26.96 -4.07
C CYS A 80 -1.09 26.74 -5.30
N GLN A 81 -0.84 25.66 -6.04
CA GLN A 81 -1.65 25.24 -7.17
C GLN A 81 -2.31 23.90 -6.87
N LYS A 82 -3.53 23.70 -7.38
CA LYS A 82 -4.24 22.44 -7.21
C LYS A 82 -3.54 21.31 -7.98
N VAL A 83 -3.53 20.11 -7.39
CA VAL A 83 -2.86 18.91 -7.89
C VAL A 83 -3.67 17.66 -7.52
N CYS A 84 -3.47 16.56 -8.28
CA CYS A 84 -3.97 15.24 -7.92
C CYS A 84 -2.85 14.42 -7.27
N SER A 85 -3.08 14.02 -6.01
CA SER A 85 -2.20 13.15 -5.24
C SER A 85 -2.58 11.68 -5.45
N GLY A 86 -1.59 10.82 -5.71
CA GLY A 86 -1.83 9.41 -6.01
C GLY A 86 -2.46 9.17 -7.39
N SER A 87 -2.69 7.90 -7.71
CA SER A 87 -3.21 7.46 -9.01
C SER A 87 -4.75 7.36 -9.02
N PRO A 88 -5.42 7.58 -10.16
CA PRO A 88 -6.88 7.55 -10.23
C PRO A 88 -7.46 6.16 -9.96
N THR A 89 -8.54 6.11 -9.17
CA THR A 89 -9.22 4.86 -8.81
C THR A 89 -10.33 4.55 -9.81
N VAL A 90 -10.03 3.72 -10.82
CA VAL A 90 -10.99 3.30 -11.86
C VAL A 90 -11.30 1.82 -11.70
N SER A 91 -12.58 1.46 -11.58
CA SER A 91 -12.99 0.06 -11.35
C SER A 91 -12.60 -0.84 -12.53
N ASN A 92 -12.10 -2.04 -12.23
CA ASN A 92 -11.61 -3.03 -13.21
C ASN A 92 -10.49 -2.53 -14.13
N ALA A 93 -9.69 -1.55 -13.68
CA ALA A 93 -8.53 -1.03 -14.40
C ALA A 93 -7.30 -0.91 -13.49
N THR A 94 -6.13 -0.80 -14.14
CA THR A 94 -4.82 -0.58 -13.54
C THR A 94 -4.24 0.74 -14.04
N VAL A 95 -3.34 1.38 -13.27
CA VAL A 95 -2.71 2.65 -13.66
C VAL A 95 -1.24 2.42 -14.00
N LYS A 96 -0.82 2.89 -15.18
CA LYS A 96 0.52 2.65 -15.76
C LYS A 96 1.66 3.38 -15.04
N LEU A 97 1.33 4.40 -14.25
CA LEU A 97 2.25 5.20 -13.44
C LEU A 97 1.68 5.36 -12.03
N LEU A 98 2.42 4.87 -11.04
CA LEU A 98 2.07 4.89 -9.62
C LEU A 98 2.84 5.99 -8.89
N ASN A 99 2.26 6.45 -7.77
CA ASN A 99 2.92 7.24 -6.73
C ASN A 99 3.59 8.56 -7.21
N ARG A 100 2.92 9.28 -8.12
CA ARG A 100 3.31 10.59 -8.64
C ARG A 100 2.29 11.67 -8.25
N VAL A 101 2.76 12.92 -8.10
CA VAL A 101 1.93 14.15 -8.11
C VAL A 101 1.63 14.59 -9.54
N TRP A 102 0.37 14.86 -9.84
CA TRP A 102 -0.10 15.29 -11.16
C TRP A 102 -0.67 16.70 -11.12
N SER A 103 -0.32 17.51 -12.11
CA SER A 103 -0.84 18.88 -12.28
C SER A 103 -2.22 18.86 -12.92
N VAL A 104 -3.07 19.85 -12.64
CA VAL A 104 -4.36 19.98 -13.32
C VAL A 104 -4.15 20.11 -14.84
N GLY A 105 -4.87 19.29 -15.63
CA GLY A 105 -4.68 19.13 -17.07
C GLY A 105 -3.71 18.00 -17.48
N GLU A 106 -2.95 17.39 -16.55
CA GLU A 106 -2.21 16.17 -16.86
C GLU A 106 -3.14 14.94 -16.89
N HIS A 107 -2.76 13.96 -17.69
CA HIS A 107 -3.58 12.79 -18.00
C HIS A 107 -2.87 11.48 -17.59
N ALA A 108 -3.46 10.71 -16.69
CA ALA A 108 -2.97 9.38 -16.33
C ALA A 108 -3.50 8.31 -17.31
N GLN A 109 -2.63 7.45 -17.83
CA GLN A 109 -3.05 6.27 -18.60
C GLN A 109 -3.57 5.18 -17.65
N VAL A 110 -4.80 4.73 -17.91
CA VAL A 110 -5.41 3.55 -17.28
C VAL A 110 -5.62 2.45 -18.31
N THR A 111 -5.41 1.21 -17.89
CA THR A 111 -5.58 0.02 -18.73
C THR A 111 -6.49 -0.98 -18.02
N CYS A 112 -7.58 -1.39 -18.67
CA CYS A 112 -8.52 -2.38 -18.14
C CYS A 112 -7.82 -3.72 -17.85
N ILE A 113 -8.33 -4.46 -16.88
CA ILE A 113 -7.93 -5.87 -16.67
C ILE A 113 -8.40 -6.74 -17.86
N PRO A 114 -7.84 -7.96 -18.04
CA PRO A 114 -8.26 -8.87 -19.11
C PRO A 114 -9.78 -9.07 -19.19
N GLU A 115 -10.30 -9.30 -20.39
CA GLU A 115 -11.74 -9.42 -20.69
C GLU A 115 -12.61 -8.17 -20.40
N HIS A 116 -12.03 -7.03 -20.03
CA HIS A 116 -12.76 -5.79 -19.74
C HIS A 116 -12.39 -4.64 -20.70
N ARG A 117 -13.35 -3.73 -20.95
CA ARG A 117 -13.19 -2.55 -21.84
C ARG A 117 -13.96 -1.34 -21.30
N PHE A 118 -13.59 -0.14 -21.75
CA PHE A 118 -14.42 1.06 -21.58
C PHE A 118 -15.53 1.10 -22.65
N GLU A 119 -16.78 1.34 -22.24
CA GLU A 119 -17.94 1.32 -23.15
C GLU A 119 -17.92 2.45 -24.19
N ALA A 120 -17.39 3.63 -23.83
CA ALA A 120 -17.44 4.83 -24.68
C ALA A 120 -16.33 4.86 -25.74
N GLU A 121 -15.12 4.40 -25.39
CA GLU A 121 -13.96 4.39 -26.30
C GLU A 121 -13.76 3.07 -27.06
N ALA A 122 -14.48 2.00 -26.68
CA ALA A 122 -14.28 0.63 -27.19
C ALA A 122 -12.83 0.10 -27.07
N SER A 123 -12.06 0.63 -26.12
CA SER A 123 -10.66 0.31 -25.88
C SER A 123 -10.42 -0.25 -24.47
N ASP A 124 -9.29 -0.91 -24.32
CA ASP A 124 -8.67 -1.30 -23.05
C ASP A 124 -7.82 -0.19 -22.44
N GLU A 125 -7.30 0.77 -23.21
CA GLU A 125 -6.65 1.97 -22.68
C GLU A 125 -7.61 3.18 -22.65
N ALA A 126 -7.56 3.96 -21.56
CA ALA A 126 -8.15 5.30 -21.49
C ALA A 126 -7.21 6.29 -20.78
N LYS A 127 -7.60 7.57 -20.77
CA LYS A 127 -6.87 8.66 -20.11
C LYS A 127 -7.77 9.34 -19.11
N VAL A 128 -7.35 9.39 -17.85
CA VAL A 128 -8.03 10.12 -16.77
C VAL A 128 -7.38 11.49 -16.61
N GLU A 129 -8.12 12.58 -16.81
CA GLU A 129 -7.61 13.93 -16.56
C GLU A 129 -7.60 14.25 -15.04
N CYS A 130 -6.52 14.89 -14.58
CA CYS A 130 -6.50 15.55 -13.28
C CYS A 130 -7.22 16.89 -13.40
N ILE A 131 -8.36 17.05 -12.73
CA ILE A 131 -9.19 18.25 -12.76
C ILE A 131 -9.08 19.05 -11.45
N ALA A 132 -9.68 20.23 -11.42
CA ALA A 132 -9.55 21.15 -10.29
C ALA A 132 -10.08 20.61 -8.95
N ASP A 133 -10.91 19.55 -8.90
CA ASP A 133 -11.42 19.02 -7.63
C ASP A 133 -11.03 17.55 -7.39
N GLY A 134 -9.98 17.08 -8.08
CA GLY A 134 -9.43 15.73 -7.98
C GLY A 134 -9.29 15.07 -9.35
N TRP A 135 -9.26 13.74 -9.39
CA TRP A 135 -9.36 13.01 -10.66
C TRP A 135 -10.77 13.13 -11.28
N GLU A 136 -10.87 13.17 -12.60
CA GLU A 136 -12.20 13.12 -13.25
C GLU A 136 -12.95 11.82 -12.88
N ASN A 137 -14.27 11.91 -12.75
CA ASN A 137 -15.10 10.75 -12.43
C ASN A 137 -15.37 9.92 -13.70
N ARG A 138 -14.42 9.04 -14.04
CA ARG A 138 -14.49 8.14 -15.20
C ARG A 138 -15.20 6.82 -14.83
N GLN A 139 -16.13 6.39 -15.69
CA GLN A 139 -16.78 5.08 -15.61
C GLN A 139 -15.75 3.94 -15.63
N GLY A 140 -15.98 2.89 -14.84
CA GLY A 140 -15.10 1.71 -14.80
C GLY A 140 -15.20 0.82 -16.03
N CYS A 141 -14.25 -0.11 -16.19
CA CYS A 141 -14.30 -1.07 -17.29
C CYS A 141 -15.38 -2.14 -17.03
N VAL A 142 -16.19 -2.45 -18.04
CA VAL A 142 -17.19 -3.54 -17.99
C VAL A 142 -16.61 -4.82 -18.59
N LYS A 143 -17.10 -5.99 -18.17
CA LYS A 143 -16.73 -7.28 -18.78
C LYS A 143 -17.43 -7.45 -20.12
N VAL A 144 -16.68 -7.88 -21.14
CA VAL A 144 -17.14 -7.95 -22.53
C VAL A 144 -16.86 -9.30 -23.18
N CYS A 145 -17.64 -9.65 -24.21
CA CYS A 145 -17.29 -10.71 -25.13
C CYS A 145 -16.24 -10.18 -26.12
N LEU A 146 -15.02 -10.75 -26.11
CA LEU A 146 -13.93 -10.32 -27.00
C LEU A 146 -14.07 -10.89 -28.42
N ASP A 147 -14.60 -12.10 -28.55
CA ASP A 147 -14.74 -12.78 -29.84
C ASP A 147 -16.10 -12.46 -30.49
N GLN A 148 -16.07 -12.17 -31.79
CA GLN A 148 -17.28 -12.10 -32.61
C GLN A 148 -17.78 -13.52 -32.87
N ALA A 149 -18.88 -13.91 -32.24
CA ALA A 149 -19.51 -15.21 -32.46
C ALA A 149 -19.90 -15.39 -33.94
N THR A 150 -19.26 -16.35 -34.61
CA THR A 150 -19.55 -16.75 -35.99
C THR A 150 -20.51 -17.93 -36.01
N ALA A 151 -21.61 -17.82 -36.75
CA ALA A 151 -22.56 -18.91 -36.97
C ALA A 151 -22.57 -19.30 -38.46
N GLU A 152 -22.23 -20.55 -38.78
CA GLU A 152 -22.09 -21.02 -40.17
C GLU A 152 -23.40 -20.91 -40.98
N SER A 153 -24.56 -20.93 -40.31
CA SER A 153 -25.89 -20.85 -40.91
C SER A 153 -26.58 -19.48 -40.79
N ALA A 154 -25.94 -18.47 -40.17
CA ALA A 154 -26.57 -17.17 -39.91
C ALA A 154 -25.59 -15.99 -39.96
N GLN A 155 -25.95 -14.96 -40.73
CA GLN A 155 -25.22 -13.70 -40.79
C GLN A 155 -25.49 -12.85 -39.53
N THR A 156 -24.50 -12.79 -38.64
CA THR A 156 -24.50 -11.96 -37.43
C THR A 156 -24.23 -10.49 -37.75
N ASN A 157 -25.16 -9.60 -37.38
CA ASN A 157 -25.06 -8.16 -37.65
C ASN A 157 -24.19 -7.43 -36.62
N TRP A 158 -22.88 -7.64 -36.68
CA TRP A 158 -21.92 -6.93 -35.85
C TRP A 158 -21.79 -5.46 -36.24
N ASN A 159 -22.04 -4.54 -35.30
CA ASN A 159 -21.49 -3.19 -35.37
C ASN A 159 -20.02 -3.24 -34.96
N ALA A 160 -19.11 -2.95 -35.89
CA ALA A 160 -17.65 -2.98 -35.70
C ALA A 160 -17.11 -1.85 -34.80
N SER A 161 -17.96 -0.93 -34.32
CA SER A 161 -17.60 0.14 -33.37
C SER A 161 -18.41 0.07 -32.07
N ALA A 162 -19.03 -1.09 -31.77
CA ALA A 162 -19.79 -1.30 -30.53
C ALA A 162 -19.07 -2.27 -29.58
N VAL A 163 -19.17 -1.98 -28.29
CA VAL A 163 -18.79 -2.88 -27.20
C VAL A 163 -19.97 -3.78 -26.86
N TYR A 164 -19.72 -5.07 -26.63
CA TYR A 164 -20.74 -6.04 -26.23
C TYR A 164 -20.49 -6.50 -24.79
N PRO A 165 -21.02 -5.79 -23.78
CA PRO A 165 -20.97 -6.24 -22.39
C PRO A 165 -21.80 -7.52 -22.19
N VAL A 166 -21.51 -8.25 -21.11
CA VAL A 166 -22.24 -9.48 -20.76
C VAL A 166 -23.75 -9.19 -20.62
N GLY A 167 -24.57 -9.83 -21.46
CA GLY A 167 -26.02 -9.60 -21.54
C GLY A 167 -26.47 -8.71 -22.70
N ALA A 168 -25.55 -8.21 -23.54
CA ALA A 168 -25.90 -7.50 -24.78
C ALA A 168 -26.47 -8.46 -25.84
N ASN A 169 -27.62 -8.10 -26.42
CA ASN A 169 -28.27 -8.87 -27.47
C ASN A 169 -27.74 -8.49 -28.86
N VAL A 170 -27.30 -9.48 -29.64
CA VAL A 170 -26.84 -9.31 -31.03
C VAL A 170 -27.79 -10.03 -31.98
N THR A 171 -28.21 -9.38 -33.07
CA THR A 171 -29.14 -10.01 -34.03
C THR A 171 -28.40 -10.81 -35.08
N ALA A 172 -28.63 -12.13 -35.09
CA ALA A 172 -28.28 -12.99 -36.22
C ALA A 172 -29.46 -13.08 -37.20
N THR A 173 -29.16 -12.99 -38.49
CA THR A 173 -30.13 -13.19 -39.58
C THR A 173 -29.80 -14.50 -40.27
N CYS A 174 -30.73 -15.47 -40.32
CA CYS A 174 -30.49 -16.73 -41.01
C CYS A 174 -30.09 -16.51 -42.48
N LEU A 175 -29.16 -17.34 -42.97
CA LEU A 175 -28.89 -17.42 -44.40
C LEU A 175 -30.10 -18.02 -45.15
N PRO A 176 -30.23 -17.81 -46.47
CA PRO A 176 -31.34 -18.38 -47.23
C PRO A 176 -31.45 -19.90 -47.04
N ASN A 177 -32.70 -20.38 -46.84
CA ASN A 177 -33.07 -21.75 -46.48
C ASN A 177 -32.78 -22.18 -45.03
N TYR A 178 -32.36 -21.27 -44.14
CA TYR A 178 -32.30 -21.50 -42.69
C TYR A 178 -33.34 -20.64 -41.95
N ALA A 179 -33.76 -21.05 -40.75
CA ALA A 179 -34.75 -20.35 -39.92
C ALA A 179 -34.37 -20.37 -38.43
N LEU A 180 -34.74 -19.32 -37.70
CA LEU A 180 -34.60 -19.22 -36.24
C LEU A 180 -35.84 -19.83 -35.58
N ILE A 181 -35.63 -20.83 -34.72
CA ILE A 181 -36.67 -21.44 -33.88
C ILE A 181 -36.60 -20.77 -32.49
N PRO A 182 -37.63 -20.04 -32.02
CA PRO A 182 -37.62 -19.44 -30.70
C PRO A 182 -37.70 -20.51 -29.61
N SER A 183 -36.79 -20.50 -28.64
CA SER A 183 -36.69 -21.53 -27.58
C SER A 183 -37.78 -21.45 -26.50
N ASN A 184 -38.95 -20.84 -26.80
CA ASN A 184 -40.01 -20.62 -25.82
C ASN A 184 -41.41 -20.38 -26.46
N ASP A 185 -41.64 -20.83 -27.70
CA ASP A 185 -42.97 -20.83 -28.32
C ASP A 185 -43.27 -22.20 -28.95
N THR A 186 -43.88 -23.08 -28.16
CA THR A 186 -44.24 -24.45 -28.53
C THR A 186 -45.69 -24.53 -29.04
N THR A 187 -46.16 -23.54 -29.83
CA THR A 187 -47.59 -23.44 -30.18
C THR A 187 -47.93 -23.53 -31.68
N HIS A 188 -46.94 -23.69 -32.57
CA HIS A 188 -47.17 -23.88 -34.02
C HIS A 188 -46.16 -24.84 -34.68
N GLN A 189 -46.00 -26.05 -34.15
CA GLN A 189 -45.68 -27.20 -35.02
C GLN A 189 -46.99 -27.73 -35.63
N LEU A 190 -46.94 -28.21 -36.88
CA LEU A 190 -48.05 -28.98 -37.45
C LEU A 190 -47.91 -30.42 -36.93
N GLU A 191 -48.55 -30.70 -35.81
CA GLU A 191 -48.55 -32.04 -35.21
C GLU A 191 -49.35 -33.03 -36.06
N CYS A 192 -48.76 -34.20 -36.34
CA CYS A 192 -49.51 -35.31 -36.94
C CYS A 192 -50.40 -35.97 -35.88
N GLN A 193 -51.70 -36.09 -36.15
CA GLN A 193 -52.64 -36.68 -35.19
C GLN A 193 -52.39 -38.18 -34.98
N ALA A 194 -52.64 -38.66 -33.75
CA ALA A 194 -52.40 -40.04 -33.33
C ALA A 194 -53.48 -41.04 -33.78
N ASP A 195 -54.59 -40.59 -34.38
CA ASP A 195 -55.75 -41.46 -34.66
C ASP A 195 -55.70 -42.01 -36.10
N GLY A 196 -55.87 -43.33 -36.26
CA GLY A 196 -56.20 -43.97 -37.54
C GLY A 196 -55.13 -44.06 -38.64
N VAL A 197 -53.85 -44.27 -38.31
CA VAL A 197 -52.75 -44.23 -39.30
C VAL A 197 -52.81 -45.34 -40.37
N VAL A 198 -53.08 -46.62 -40.01
CA VAL A 198 -53.28 -47.71 -40.99
C VAL A 198 -54.34 -48.71 -40.48
N ASP A 199 -55.31 -49.05 -41.32
CA ASP A 199 -56.31 -50.09 -41.02
C ASP A 199 -55.65 -51.46 -40.77
N ASN A 200 -56.14 -52.18 -39.76
CA ASN A 200 -55.64 -53.50 -39.34
C ASN A 200 -54.14 -53.53 -39.00
N ALA A 201 -53.65 -52.51 -38.29
CA ALA A 201 -52.31 -52.46 -37.73
C ALA A 201 -52.29 -51.99 -36.26
N THR A 202 -51.23 -52.36 -35.54
CA THR A 202 -50.80 -51.81 -34.26
C THR A 202 -49.54 -50.97 -34.44
N THR A 203 -49.47 -49.85 -33.75
CA THR A 203 -48.36 -48.90 -33.77
C THR A 203 -47.59 -48.90 -32.46
N ASP A 204 -46.29 -48.63 -32.53
CA ASP A 204 -45.39 -48.51 -31.38
C ASP A 204 -45.30 -47.03 -30.94
N TRP A 205 -46.42 -46.47 -30.46
CA TRP A 205 -46.53 -45.06 -30.05
C TRP A 205 -46.79 -44.89 -28.55
N ASP A 206 -46.43 -43.71 -28.02
CA ASP A 206 -46.80 -43.25 -26.69
C ASP A 206 -47.92 -42.20 -26.82
N GLU A 207 -49.07 -42.43 -26.18
CA GLU A 207 -50.24 -41.52 -26.19
C GLU A 207 -49.97 -40.17 -25.48
N THR A 208 -48.81 -40.00 -24.84
CA THR A 208 -48.39 -38.77 -24.16
C THR A 208 -47.42 -37.90 -24.97
N MET A 209 -46.96 -38.35 -26.14
CA MET A 209 -46.05 -37.60 -27.01
C MET A 209 -46.76 -36.86 -28.16
N ALA A 210 -46.27 -35.66 -28.47
CA ALA A 210 -46.63 -34.92 -29.68
C ALA A 210 -45.61 -35.21 -30.79
N TRP A 211 -46.08 -35.39 -32.03
CA TRP A 211 -45.28 -35.85 -33.18
C TRP A 211 -45.22 -34.78 -34.26
N GLY A 212 -44.02 -34.35 -34.62
CA GLY A 212 -43.75 -33.23 -35.53
C GLY A 212 -43.23 -33.63 -36.92
N GLU A 213 -43.03 -32.60 -37.76
CA GLU A 213 -42.49 -32.71 -39.11
C GLU A 213 -41.14 -33.45 -39.14
N GLY A 214 -41.08 -34.60 -39.81
CA GLY A 214 -39.90 -35.46 -39.91
C GLY A 214 -39.80 -36.56 -38.85
N ASP A 215 -40.75 -36.69 -37.93
CA ASP A 215 -40.81 -37.81 -36.99
C ASP A 215 -41.29 -39.11 -37.66
N PHE A 216 -40.80 -40.25 -37.15
CA PHE A 216 -41.04 -41.59 -37.69
C PHE A 216 -41.69 -42.50 -36.64
N VAL A 217 -42.79 -43.18 -37.02
CA VAL A 217 -43.42 -44.23 -36.19
C VAL A 217 -43.44 -45.58 -36.89
N ASN A 218 -43.29 -46.66 -36.13
CA ASN A 218 -43.35 -48.02 -36.66
C ASN A 218 -44.78 -48.57 -36.61
N VAL A 219 -45.31 -48.90 -37.78
CA VAL A 219 -46.63 -49.52 -37.97
C VAL A 219 -46.44 -51.02 -38.24
N THR A 220 -47.13 -51.88 -37.49
CA THR A 220 -47.07 -53.34 -37.62
C THR A 220 -48.45 -53.92 -37.93
N CYS A 221 -48.61 -54.62 -39.04
CA CYS A 221 -49.88 -55.22 -39.44
C CYS A 221 -50.34 -56.34 -38.48
N ASN A 222 -51.62 -56.31 -38.12
CA ASN A 222 -52.28 -57.28 -37.24
C ASN A 222 -52.17 -58.72 -37.76
N GLU A 223 -52.46 -59.73 -36.93
CA GLU A 223 -52.44 -61.14 -37.33
C GLU A 223 -53.23 -61.38 -38.63
N ASP A 224 -52.68 -62.26 -39.49
CA ASP A 224 -53.09 -62.53 -40.88
C ASP A 224 -53.08 -61.36 -41.91
N TYR A 225 -52.75 -60.13 -41.50
CA TYR A 225 -52.50 -58.99 -42.42
C TYR A 225 -51.00 -58.68 -42.60
N HIS A 226 -50.61 -58.22 -43.80
CA HIS A 226 -49.23 -57.81 -44.16
C HIS A 226 -49.25 -56.59 -45.10
N PHE A 227 -48.16 -55.82 -45.19
CA PHE A 227 -48.01 -54.80 -46.22
C PHE A 227 -47.86 -55.43 -47.63
N ILE A 228 -48.05 -54.64 -48.69
CA ILE A 228 -48.01 -55.07 -50.11
C ILE A 228 -46.70 -55.79 -50.49
N ASN A 229 -45.60 -55.51 -49.79
CA ASN A 229 -44.29 -56.17 -49.97
C ASN A 229 -44.08 -57.38 -49.05
N MET A 230 -45.14 -57.93 -48.47
CA MET A 230 -45.15 -59.00 -47.45
C MET A 230 -44.48 -58.65 -46.10
N ASN A 231 -43.98 -57.43 -45.89
CA ASN A 231 -43.44 -57.05 -44.58
C ASN A 231 -44.53 -57.06 -43.50
N LYS A 232 -44.16 -57.48 -42.29
CA LYS A 232 -45.03 -57.37 -41.11
C LYS A 232 -45.09 -55.96 -40.54
N TRP A 233 -44.02 -55.19 -40.67
CA TRP A 233 -43.92 -53.82 -40.16
C TRP A 233 -43.30 -52.87 -41.19
N LYS A 234 -43.52 -51.57 -40.99
CA LYS A 234 -42.99 -50.49 -41.82
C LYS A 234 -42.95 -49.19 -41.01
N SER A 235 -41.90 -48.40 -41.18
CA SER A 235 -41.85 -47.03 -40.64
C SER A 235 -42.59 -46.05 -41.57
N VAL A 236 -43.31 -45.09 -40.98
CA VAL A 236 -44.01 -43.99 -41.69
C VAL A 236 -43.62 -42.65 -41.09
N GLU A 237 -43.64 -41.61 -41.93
CA GLU A 237 -43.05 -40.29 -41.66
C GLU A 237 -44.15 -39.23 -41.57
N CYS A 238 -44.08 -38.33 -40.58
CA CYS A 238 -44.95 -37.17 -40.48
C CYS A 238 -44.45 -36.06 -41.43
N SER A 239 -45.30 -35.59 -42.37
CA SER A 239 -44.93 -34.46 -43.23
C SER A 239 -46.14 -33.60 -43.60
N GLY A 240 -46.07 -32.29 -43.39
CA GLY A 240 -47.16 -31.34 -43.59
C GLY A 240 -48.39 -31.59 -42.70
N GLY A 241 -48.20 -32.16 -41.51
CA GLY A 241 -49.28 -32.54 -40.58
C GLY A 241 -50.06 -33.81 -40.97
N GLU A 242 -49.58 -34.59 -41.94
CA GLU A 242 -50.16 -35.89 -42.33
C GLU A 242 -49.08 -37.00 -42.36
N TRP A 243 -49.44 -38.20 -41.90
CA TRP A 243 -48.59 -39.39 -42.04
C TRP A 243 -48.49 -39.85 -43.50
N LYS A 244 -47.29 -39.79 -44.07
CA LYS A 244 -47.03 -40.19 -45.46
C LYS A 244 -46.72 -41.68 -45.57
N ASN A 245 -46.96 -42.25 -46.75
CA ASN A 245 -46.73 -43.67 -47.07
C ASN A 245 -47.61 -44.69 -46.29
N ALA A 246 -48.70 -44.24 -45.66
CA ALA A 246 -49.62 -45.00 -44.81
C ALA A 246 -50.60 -45.99 -45.52
N LEU A 247 -50.27 -46.47 -46.73
CA LEU A 247 -51.19 -47.27 -47.54
C LEU A 247 -51.22 -48.77 -47.16
N GLY A 248 -52.06 -49.08 -46.17
CA GLY A 248 -52.89 -50.30 -46.09
C GLY A 248 -52.22 -51.66 -45.89
N CYS A 249 -52.51 -52.32 -44.77
CA CYS A 249 -52.28 -53.74 -44.58
C CYS A 249 -53.32 -54.59 -45.34
N GLN A 250 -52.90 -55.66 -46.01
CA GLN A 250 -53.72 -56.54 -46.84
C GLN A 250 -53.76 -57.97 -46.28
N GLU A 251 -54.90 -58.65 -46.47
CA GLU A 251 -55.14 -60.02 -46.02
C GLU A 251 -54.23 -61.01 -46.80
N ALA A 252 -53.46 -61.83 -46.09
CA ALA A 252 -52.40 -62.62 -46.71
C ALA A 252 -52.94 -63.83 -47.50
N VAL A 253 -52.73 -63.83 -48.82
CA VAL A 253 -52.98 -65.00 -49.67
C VAL A 253 -52.19 -66.21 -49.16
N VAL A 254 -52.86 -67.36 -49.02
CA VAL A 254 -52.31 -68.54 -48.34
C VAL A 254 -51.11 -69.14 -49.07
N VAL A 255 -49.91 -68.86 -48.56
CA VAL A 255 -48.64 -69.49 -48.97
C VAL A 255 -48.50 -70.84 -48.25
N PRO A 256 -48.05 -71.93 -48.92
CA PRO A 256 -47.72 -73.18 -48.25
C PRO A 256 -46.63 -73.01 -47.19
N ALA A 257 -46.79 -73.67 -46.04
CA ALA A 257 -45.77 -73.67 -44.99
C ALA A 257 -44.64 -74.67 -45.32
N CYS A 258 -43.40 -74.33 -44.97
CA CYS A 258 -42.27 -75.27 -45.05
C CYS A 258 -42.47 -76.39 -44.02
N GLN A 259 -42.79 -77.59 -44.51
CA GLN A 259 -43.00 -78.81 -43.73
C GLN A 259 -42.47 -80.02 -44.53
N PRO A 260 -41.84 -81.03 -43.91
CA PRO A 260 -41.52 -81.14 -42.47
C PRO A 260 -40.30 -80.28 -42.07
N GLU A 261 -39.79 -80.52 -40.87
CA GLU A 261 -38.51 -80.02 -40.35
C GLU A 261 -37.33 -80.43 -41.28
N PRO A 262 -36.32 -79.57 -41.48
CA PRO A 262 -35.11 -79.94 -42.21
C PRO A 262 -34.21 -80.83 -41.34
N THR A 263 -34.13 -82.13 -41.65
CA THR A 263 -33.18 -83.05 -41.00
C THR A 263 -31.74 -82.68 -41.35
N ILE A 264 -30.98 -82.27 -40.35
CA ILE A 264 -29.53 -81.98 -40.43
C ILE A 264 -28.79 -83.04 -39.62
N PHE A 265 -27.77 -83.67 -40.20
CA PHE A 265 -26.99 -84.68 -39.49
C PHE A 265 -26.06 -84.05 -38.45
N ASN A 266 -26.09 -84.61 -37.24
CA ASN A 266 -25.34 -84.17 -36.06
C ASN A 266 -25.64 -82.72 -35.66
N ALA A 267 -26.92 -82.33 -35.72
CA ALA A 267 -27.41 -81.05 -35.25
C ALA A 267 -28.81 -81.16 -34.65
N GLN A 268 -29.11 -80.26 -33.73
CA GLN A 268 -30.44 -80.00 -33.20
C GLN A 268 -30.92 -78.65 -33.74
N THR A 269 -32.18 -78.58 -34.17
CA THR A 269 -32.84 -77.33 -34.56
C THR A 269 -33.58 -76.74 -33.35
N ASP A 270 -33.92 -75.45 -33.40
CA ASP A 270 -34.92 -74.85 -32.51
C ASP A 270 -36.37 -75.10 -32.98
N TRP A 271 -36.60 -76.21 -33.71
CA TRP A 271 -37.90 -76.52 -34.30
C TRP A 271 -39.01 -76.65 -33.25
N THR A 272 -40.09 -75.92 -33.49
CA THR A 272 -41.32 -76.00 -32.72
C THR A 272 -42.43 -76.51 -33.61
N SER A 273 -42.97 -77.69 -33.30
CA SER A 273 -44.04 -78.34 -34.08
C SER A 273 -45.37 -77.57 -34.12
N ASN A 274 -45.55 -76.59 -33.22
CA ASN A 274 -46.68 -75.67 -33.18
C ASN A 274 -46.45 -74.38 -33.98
N LYS A 275 -45.23 -74.13 -34.51
CA LYS A 275 -44.87 -72.92 -35.26
C LYS A 275 -45.15 -73.13 -36.75
N LEU A 276 -45.90 -72.22 -37.37
CA LEU A 276 -46.28 -72.32 -38.78
C LEU A 276 -45.24 -71.61 -39.67
N TRP A 277 -44.25 -72.36 -40.13
CA TRP A 277 -43.09 -71.84 -40.86
C TRP A 277 -43.45 -71.34 -42.27
N ARG A 278 -43.42 -70.01 -42.48
CA ARG A 278 -43.70 -69.34 -43.75
C ARG A 278 -42.41 -68.83 -44.42
N TYR A 279 -42.52 -68.38 -45.67
CA TYR A 279 -41.43 -67.77 -46.44
C TYR A 279 -40.68 -66.68 -45.64
N GLY A 280 -39.35 -66.70 -45.65
CA GLY A 280 -38.50 -65.77 -44.90
C GLY A 280 -38.39 -66.06 -43.40
N ASN A 281 -38.94 -67.18 -42.91
CA ASN A 281 -38.69 -67.63 -41.54
C ASN A 281 -37.38 -68.42 -41.47
N HIS A 282 -36.51 -68.04 -40.53
CA HIS A 282 -35.28 -68.75 -40.20
C HIS A 282 -35.46 -69.61 -38.94
N LEU A 283 -34.84 -70.79 -38.94
CA LEU A 283 -34.59 -71.62 -37.75
C LEU A 283 -33.08 -71.71 -37.52
N THR A 284 -32.64 -71.79 -36.27
CA THR A 284 -31.22 -71.90 -35.93
C THR A 284 -30.87 -73.36 -35.67
N ALA A 285 -30.15 -73.97 -36.60
CA ALA A 285 -29.53 -75.26 -36.39
C ALA A 285 -28.25 -75.10 -35.54
N THR A 286 -28.10 -75.90 -34.49
CA THR A 286 -26.92 -75.97 -33.62
C THR A 286 -26.33 -77.37 -33.73
N CYS A 287 -25.06 -77.49 -34.12
CA CYS A 287 -24.41 -78.80 -34.21
C CYS A 287 -24.28 -79.47 -32.83
N ASP A 288 -24.45 -80.79 -32.77
CA ASP A 288 -24.17 -81.59 -31.57
C ASP A 288 -22.68 -81.46 -31.16
N ASP A 289 -22.34 -81.85 -29.93
CA ASP A 289 -20.96 -81.81 -29.42
C ASP A 289 -19.96 -82.49 -30.37
N ILE A 290 -18.74 -81.94 -30.47
CA ILE A 290 -17.67 -82.26 -31.44
C ILE A 290 -17.97 -82.05 -32.95
N PHE A 291 -19.19 -81.65 -33.34
CA PHE A 291 -19.53 -81.33 -34.73
C PHE A 291 -19.69 -79.81 -34.98
N TYR A 292 -19.41 -79.37 -36.21
CA TYR A 292 -19.42 -77.96 -36.67
C TYR A 292 -19.87 -77.82 -38.13
N PHE A 293 -20.57 -76.73 -38.46
CA PHE A 293 -20.87 -76.37 -39.85
C PHE A 293 -19.62 -75.82 -40.53
N LYS A 294 -19.25 -76.41 -41.67
CA LYS A 294 -18.16 -75.92 -42.51
C LYS A 294 -18.66 -74.84 -43.49
N SER A 295 -17.89 -73.76 -43.59
CA SER A 295 -18.05 -72.66 -44.54
C SER A 295 -16.71 -72.35 -45.20
N THR A 296 -16.72 -71.86 -46.45
CA THR A 296 -15.50 -71.40 -47.14
C THR A 296 -15.68 -69.93 -47.53
N LEU A 297 -14.77 -69.08 -47.07
CA LEU A 297 -14.75 -67.66 -47.43
C LEU A 297 -14.26 -67.46 -48.88
N ASN A 298 -14.56 -66.30 -49.46
CA ASN A 298 -14.25 -65.95 -50.86
C ASN A 298 -12.74 -65.98 -51.21
N ASN A 299 -11.85 -66.04 -50.21
CA ASN A 299 -10.39 -66.18 -50.36
C ASN A 299 -9.90 -67.65 -50.31
N GLY A 300 -10.80 -68.62 -50.07
CA GLY A 300 -10.47 -70.03 -49.89
C GLY A 300 -10.20 -70.47 -48.43
N THR A 301 -10.28 -69.58 -47.45
CA THR A 301 -10.15 -69.94 -46.02
C THR A 301 -11.38 -70.72 -45.56
N GLU A 302 -11.17 -71.84 -44.87
CA GLU A 302 -12.22 -72.61 -44.22
C GLU A 302 -12.53 -72.05 -42.82
N VAL A 303 -13.81 -71.92 -42.50
CA VAL A 303 -14.32 -71.43 -41.21
C VAL A 303 -15.36 -72.42 -40.68
N TYR A 304 -15.37 -72.60 -39.36
CA TYR A 304 -16.20 -73.59 -38.68
C TYR A 304 -17.14 -72.89 -37.70
N HIS A 305 -18.45 -73.13 -37.81
CA HIS A 305 -19.47 -72.46 -37.00
C HIS A 305 -20.27 -73.46 -36.18
N LYS A 306 -20.53 -73.16 -34.90
CA LYS A 306 -21.34 -74.05 -34.04
C LYS A 306 -22.84 -73.98 -34.36
N LYS A 307 -23.29 -72.85 -34.91
CA LYS A 307 -24.68 -72.56 -35.30
C LYS A 307 -24.76 -72.10 -36.75
N ARG A 308 -25.91 -72.32 -37.38
CA ARG A 308 -26.27 -71.81 -38.71
C ARG A 308 -27.77 -71.60 -38.78
N ASP A 309 -28.17 -70.47 -39.35
CA ASP A 309 -29.58 -70.21 -39.66
C ASP A 309 -29.97 -70.83 -41.01
N VAL A 310 -31.15 -71.44 -41.04
CA VAL A 310 -31.70 -72.21 -42.15
C VAL A 310 -33.05 -71.60 -42.51
N GLU A 311 -33.22 -71.18 -43.76
CA GLU A 311 -34.32 -70.31 -44.17
C GLU A 311 -35.38 -71.06 -44.98
N CYS A 312 -36.66 -70.81 -44.67
CA CYS A 312 -37.79 -71.28 -45.44
C CYS A 312 -37.96 -70.42 -46.71
N PHE A 313 -37.60 -70.99 -47.86
CA PHE A 313 -37.84 -70.41 -49.18
C PHE A 313 -39.12 -70.97 -49.83
N MET A 314 -39.61 -70.35 -50.91
CA MET A 314 -40.83 -70.79 -51.61
C MET A 314 -40.75 -72.23 -52.18
N THR A 315 -39.54 -72.78 -52.23
CA THR A 315 -39.13 -74.10 -52.72
C THR A 315 -38.96 -75.14 -51.60
N GLY A 316 -38.90 -74.72 -50.34
CA GLY A 316 -38.51 -75.54 -49.18
C GLY A 316 -37.38 -74.90 -48.38
N TRP A 317 -36.67 -75.70 -47.59
CA TRP A 317 -35.54 -75.23 -46.77
C TRP A 317 -34.26 -75.07 -47.59
N GLU A 318 -33.64 -73.89 -47.55
CA GLU A 318 -32.34 -73.60 -48.15
C GLU A 318 -31.26 -73.38 -47.07
N ASN A 319 -29.98 -73.43 -47.46
CA ASN A 319 -28.78 -73.34 -46.60
C ASN A 319 -28.56 -74.44 -45.53
N VAL A 320 -29.51 -75.37 -45.36
CA VAL A 320 -29.55 -76.56 -44.47
C VAL A 320 -28.16 -77.10 -44.05
N GLY A 321 -27.30 -77.44 -45.03
CA GLY A 321 -25.93 -77.88 -44.76
C GLY A 321 -25.82 -79.22 -44.02
N GLN A 322 -24.64 -79.46 -43.43
CA GLN A 322 -24.34 -80.60 -42.58
C GLN A 322 -23.26 -80.21 -41.55
N CYS A 323 -23.30 -80.80 -40.37
CA CYS A 323 -22.25 -80.65 -39.36
C CYS A 323 -21.19 -81.77 -39.49
N ASP A 324 -19.96 -81.37 -39.79
CA ASP A 324 -18.79 -82.23 -39.89
C ASP A 324 -18.08 -82.37 -38.53
N GLY A 325 -17.51 -83.54 -38.26
CA GLY A 325 -16.82 -83.83 -36.99
C GLY A 325 -15.37 -83.34 -37.01
N VAL A 326 -15.04 -82.32 -36.22
CA VAL A 326 -13.70 -81.70 -36.21
C VAL A 326 -12.88 -82.21 -35.02
N LEU A 327 -12.11 -83.28 -35.23
CA LEU A 327 -11.20 -83.84 -34.24
C LEU A 327 -9.97 -82.95 -34.03
N GLY A 328 -10.07 -82.03 -33.07
CA GLY A 328 -8.93 -81.30 -32.52
C GLY A 328 -8.74 -79.88 -33.06
N ILE A 329 -9.70 -78.99 -32.76
CA ILE A 329 -9.39 -77.57 -32.62
C ILE A 329 -8.34 -77.45 -31.50
N LYS A 330 -7.29 -76.67 -31.77
CA LYS A 330 -6.14 -76.46 -30.87
C LYS A 330 -5.91 -74.96 -30.77
N CYS A 331 -5.93 -74.43 -29.55
CA CYS A 331 -5.39 -73.09 -29.34
C CYS A 331 -3.90 -73.09 -29.69
N ASN A 332 -3.42 -71.99 -30.28
CA ASN A 332 -2.04 -71.90 -30.73
C ASN A 332 -1.06 -71.99 -29.54
N ASN A 333 0.16 -72.48 -29.80
CA ASN A 333 1.22 -72.59 -28.79
C ASN A 333 1.74 -71.21 -28.33
N ASP A 334 1.60 -70.19 -29.19
CA ASP A 334 1.88 -68.80 -28.86
C ASP A 334 0.78 -68.28 -27.91
N ALA A 335 1.17 -67.76 -26.75
CA ALA A 335 0.25 -67.17 -25.79
C ALA A 335 -0.42 -65.91 -26.37
N PRO A 336 -1.66 -65.56 -25.96
CA PRO A 336 -2.33 -64.36 -26.47
C PRO A 336 -1.50 -63.11 -26.21
N THR A 337 -1.42 -62.26 -27.24
CA THR A 337 -0.50 -61.13 -27.31
C THR A 337 -0.96 -59.96 -26.44
N VAL A 338 -0.56 -59.97 -25.17
CA VAL A 338 -0.70 -58.80 -24.31
C VAL A 338 0.17 -57.66 -24.84
N THR A 339 -0.42 -56.48 -25.01
CA THR A 339 0.21 -55.31 -25.64
C THR A 339 1.23 -54.58 -24.76
N THR A 340 1.38 -55.00 -23.49
CA THR A 340 2.23 -54.35 -22.47
C THR A 340 3.29 -55.30 -21.91
N SER A 341 4.52 -54.81 -21.77
CA SER A 341 5.67 -55.54 -21.20
C SER A 341 5.56 -55.91 -19.71
N ASN A 342 4.53 -55.41 -19.02
CA ASN A 342 4.50 -55.33 -17.55
C ASN A 342 3.67 -56.47 -16.93
N THR A 343 3.66 -57.64 -17.57
CA THR A 343 2.91 -58.83 -17.16
C THR A 343 3.81 -60.05 -17.05
N VAL A 344 3.67 -60.83 -15.97
CA VAL A 344 4.25 -62.17 -15.84
C VAL A 344 3.15 -63.19 -16.08
N LEU A 345 3.41 -64.09 -17.03
CA LEU A 345 2.55 -65.23 -17.34
C LEU A 345 2.92 -66.35 -16.35
N THR A 346 2.08 -66.59 -15.34
CA THR A 346 2.39 -67.46 -14.19
C THR A 346 2.21 -68.96 -14.46
N HIS A 347 2.01 -69.35 -15.73
CA HIS A 347 1.76 -70.71 -16.17
C HIS A 347 3.08 -71.45 -16.50
N THR A 348 3.25 -72.68 -16.02
CA THR A 348 4.49 -73.46 -16.21
C THR A 348 4.62 -73.95 -17.65
N TRP A 349 5.39 -73.24 -18.48
CA TRP A 349 5.48 -73.49 -19.92
C TRP A 349 6.30 -74.75 -20.29
N THR A 350 5.70 -75.93 -20.13
CA THR A 350 6.24 -77.19 -20.67
C THR A 350 5.96 -77.27 -22.18
N GLY A 351 6.79 -76.56 -22.96
CA GLY A 351 6.65 -76.27 -24.40
C GLY A 351 6.67 -77.48 -25.35
N THR A 352 5.73 -78.40 -25.18
CA THR A 352 5.64 -79.71 -25.84
C THR A 352 4.21 -80.19 -26.09
N PHE A 353 3.19 -79.46 -25.63
CA PHE A 353 1.78 -79.86 -25.74
C PHE A 353 0.92 -78.75 -26.33
N THR A 354 -0.06 -79.13 -27.13
CA THR A 354 -1.06 -78.23 -27.74
C THR A 354 -2.25 -78.10 -26.79
N TYR A 355 -2.61 -76.87 -26.44
CA TYR A 355 -3.68 -76.60 -25.49
C TYR A 355 -5.05 -77.06 -26.01
N MET A 356 -5.83 -77.62 -25.09
CA MET A 356 -7.18 -78.10 -25.30
C MET A 356 -8.19 -77.01 -24.94
N VAL A 357 -9.34 -77.04 -25.60
CA VAL A 357 -10.47 -76.17 -25.25
C VAL A 357 -10.90 -76.43 -23.80
N ASP A 358 -11.34 -75.36 -23.13
CA ASP A 358 -11.61 -75.21 -21.70
C ASP A 358 -10.39 -74.97 -20.79
N GLU A 359 -9.14 -75.12 -21.26
CA GLU A 359 -7.94 -74.79 -20.47
C GLU A 359 -7.76 -73.27 -20.25
N THR A 360 -7.15 -72.87 -19.13
CA THR A 360 -7.05 -71.47 -18.70
C THR A 360 -5.61 -71.02 -18.44
N ILE A 361 -5.22 -69.86 -19.00
CA ILE A 361 -3.96 -69.17 -18.69
C ILE A 361 -4.24 -68.00 -17.74
N THR A 362 -3.36 -67.84 -16.74
CA THR A 362 -3.41 -66.74 -15.77
C THR A 362 -2.27 -65.76 -16.07
N TYR A 363 -2.63 -64.48 -16.17
CA TYR A 363 -1.71 -63.35 -16.24
C TYR A 363 -1.66 -62.66 -14.89
N THR A 364 -0.47 -62.22 -14.47
CA THR A 364 -0.27 -61.48 -13.22
C THR A 364 0.52 -60.20 -13.53
N CYS A 365 0.02 -59.06 -13.08
CA CYS A 365 0.70 -57.78 -13.25
C CYS A 365 1.99 -57.72 -12.40
N ILE A 366 3.00 -57.01 -12.89
CA ILE A 366 4.28 -56.83 -12.20
C ILE A 366 4.23 -55.54 -11.36
N ASP A 367 4.70 -55.60 -10.11
CA ASP A 367 4.78 -54.46 -9.19
C ASP A 367 3.44 -53.68 -9.08
N SER A 368 3.50 -52.34 -9.02
CA SER A 368 2.33 -51.45 -8.93
C SER A 368 1.61 -51.27 -10.27
N HIS A 369 1.18 -52.36 -10.89
CA HIS A 369 0.31 -52.38 -12.07
C HIS A 369 -0.94 -53.24 -11.83
N LEU A 370 -2.06 -52.89 -12.45
CA LEU A 370 -3.34 -53.61 -12.35
C LEU A 370 -4.01 -53.73 -13.73
N HIS A 371 -4.86 -54.74 -13.92
CA HIS A 371 -5.78 -54.79 -15.04
C HIS A 371 -6.94 -53.81 -14.78
N LEU A 372 -7.13 -52.86 -15.70
CA LEU A 372 -8.26 -51.92 -15.67
C LEU A 372 -9.37 -52.39 -16.64
N PRO A 373 -10.66 -52.08 -16.38
CA PRO A 373 -11.17 -51.29 -15.25
C PRO A 373 -11.28 -52.06 -13.92
N ASP A 374 -11.10 -53.38 -13.92
CA ASP A 374 -11.47 -54.26 -12.79
C ASP A 374 -10.64 -54.09 -11.51
N GLY A 375 -9.46 -53.44 -11.59
CA GLY A 375 -8.59 -53.18 -10.45
C GLY A 375 -7.86 -54.41 -9.91
N ASN A 376 -7.86 -55.53 -10.64
CA ASN A 376 -7.25 -56.79 -10.22
C ASN A 376 -5.80 -56.89 -10.69
N SER A 377 -4.92 -57.44 -9.83
CA SER A 377 -3.53 -57.77 -10.19
C SER A 377 -3.40 -59.06 -11.00
N VAL A 378 -4.51 -59.76 -11.25
CA VAL A 378 -4.58 -61.06 -11.93
C VAL A 378 -5.74 -61.07 -12.92
N SER A 379 -5.47 -61.46 -14.17
CA SER A 379 -6.46 -61.80 -15.20
C SER A 379 -6.36 -63.29 -15.54
N THR A 380 -7.47 -63.90 -15.97
CA THR A 380 -7.49 -65.31 -16.42
C THR A 380 -8.29 -65.42 -17.71
N VAL A 381 -7.62 -65.87 -18.78
CA VAL A 381 -8.22 -66.16 -20.08
C VAL A 381 -8.42 -67.65 -20.27
N ARG A 382 -9.41 -68.02 -21.07
CA ARG A 382 -9.77 -69.40 -21.40
C ARG A 382 -9.54 -69.65 -22.88
N CYS A 383 -9.05 -70.85 -23.22
CA CYS A 383 -9.06 -71.37 -24.58
C CYS A 383 -10.48 -71.84 -24.91
N ASP A 384 -11.10 -71.25 -25.92
CA ASP A 384 -12.39 -71.66 -26.47
C ASP A 384 -12.24 -72.19 -27.91
N PHE A 385 -13.36 -72.34 -28.63
CA PHE A 385 -13.36 -72.85 -30.01
C PHE A 385 -13.05 -71.78 -31.08
N GLU A 386 -12.99 -70.50 -30.71
CA GLU A 386 -12.56 -69.39 -31.57
C GLU A 386 -11.08 -69.04 -31.33
N GLY A 387 -10.58 -69.18 -30.11
CA GLY A 387 -9.16 -69.17 -29.80
C GLY A 387 -8.83 -68.92 -28.33
N TRP A 388 -7.82 -68.08 -28.10
CA TRP A 388 -7.61 -67.44 -26.79
C TRP A 388 -8.41 -66.13 -26.75
N ALA A 389 -9.25 -65.95 -25.73
CA ALA A 389 -9.90 -64.66 -25.49
C ALA A 389 -8.86 -63.54 -25.28
N GLU A 390 -9.17 -62.33 -25.77
CA GLU A 390 -8.33 -61.14 -25.51
C GLU A 390 -8.37 -60.76 -24.02
N THR A 391 -7.25 -60.26 -23.50
CA THR A 391 -7.14 -59.70 -22.15
C THR A 391 -6.65 -58.27 -22.20
N THR A 392 -7.13 -57.43 -21.29
CA THR A 392 -6.56 -56.10 -21.06
C THR A 392 -5.10 -56.21 -20.62
N GLY A 393 -4.30 -55.21 -20.96
CA GLY A 393 -2.94 -55.05 -20.43
C GLY A 393 -2.94 -54.68 -18.94
N CYS A 394 -1.75 -54.64 -18.35
CA CYS A 394 -1.56 -54.13 -16.99
C CYS A 394 -1.12 -52.66 -17.06
N GLU A 395 -1.92 -51.77 -16.50
CA GLU A 395 -1.66 -50.32 -16.45
C GLU A 395 -1.04 -49.92 -15.10
N LYS A 396 -0.22 -48.87 -15.13
CA LYS A 396 0.50 -48.37 -13.95
C LYS A 396 -0.49 -47.66 -13.01
N VAL A 397 -0.38 -47.95 -11.71
CA VAL A 397 -1.18 -47.32 -10.66
C VAL A 397 -0.28 -46.84 -9.51
N CYS A 398 -0.74 -45.86 -8.76
CA CYS A 398 -0.12 -45.42 -7.52
C CYS A 398 -0.84 -46.10 -6.34
N MET A 399 -0.16 -47.04 -5.67
CA MET A 399 -0.75 -47.86 -4.59
C MET A 399 -0.42 -47.33 -3.19
N ASP A 400 0.78 -46.77 -3.00
CA ASP A 400 1.24 -46.25 -1.71
C ASP A 400 0.74 -44.81 -1.47
N GLU A 401 0.70 -44.39 -0.21
CA GLU A 401 0.34 -43.02 0.16
C GLU A 401 1.48 -42.04 -0.16
N PRO A 402 1.22 -40.89 -0.83
CA PRO A 402 2.25 -39.91 -1.11
C PRO A 402 2.74 -39.23 0.17
N THR A 403 4.01 -39.44 0.53
CA THR A 403 4.59 -38.92 1.77
C THR A 403 4.97 -37.44 1.65
N VAL A 404 4.45 -36.59 2.53
CA VAL A 404 4.79 -35.16 2.61
C VAL A 404 5.17 -34.78 4.05
N GLU A 405 6.19 -33.94 4.21
CA GLU A 405 6.61 -33.44 5.51
C GLU A 405 5.69 -32.29 5.96
N GLY A 406 5.01 -32.46 7.10
CA GLY A 406 4.13 -31.45 7.70
C GLY A 406 2.75 -31.26 7.05
N GLY A 407 2.27 -32.24 6.27
CA GLY A 407 0.95 -32.17 5.64
C GLY A 407 0.34 -33.54 5.36
N ASP A 408 -0.96 -33.66 5.63
CA ASP A 408 -1.77 -34.84 5.33
C ASP A 408 -2.20 -34.85 3.85
N THR A 409 -2.62 -36.00 3.34
CA THR A 409 -3.15 -36.14 1.98
C THR A 409 -4.57 -36.69 1.97
N ASN A 410 -5.38 -36.36 0.96
CA ASN A 410 -6.72 -36.95 0.80
C ASN A 410 -6.70 -38.32 0.08
N TRP A 411 -5.60 -39.06 0.23
CA TRP A 411 -5.43 -40.40 -0.31
C TRP A 411 -6.41 -41.40 0.33
N ASP A 412 -6.80 -42.42 -0.43
CA ASP A 412 -7.69 -43.49 0.01
C ASP A 412 -7.13 -44.85 -0.44
N SER A 413 -6.78 -45.66 0.56
CA SER A 413 -6.34 -47.06 0.42
C SER A 413 -7.35 -47.99 -0.28
N GLY A 414 -8.64 -47.64 -0.26
CA GLY A 414 -9.71 -48.42 -0.87
C GLY A 414 -9.92 -48.16 -2.36
N LYS A 415 -9.16 -47.22 -2.95
CA LYS A 415 -9.35 -46.74 -4.32
C LYS A 415 -8.13 -47.04 -5.21
N VAL A 416 -8.40 -47.42 -6.46
CA VAL A 416 -7.36 -47.53 -7.50
C VAL A 416 -7.08 -46.15 -8.10
N TRP A 417 -5.81 -45.77 -8.15
CA TRP A 417 -5.34 -44.48 -8.67
C TRP A 417 -4.46 -44.69 -9.91
N PRO A 418 -5.04 -44.70 -11.14
CA PRO A 418 -4.26 -44.78 -12.38
C PRO A 418 -3.47 -43.51 -12.66
N VAL A 419 -2.48 -43.58 -13.57
CA VAL A 419 -1.74 -42.42 -14.07
C VAL A 419 -2.69 -41.30 -14.53
N GLY A 420 -2.39 -40.05 -14.15
CA GLY A 420 -3.29 -38.90 -14.33
C GLY A 420 -4.23 -38.64 -13.15
N SER A 421 -4.31 -39.55 -12.17
CA SER A 421 -5.00 -39.31 -10.90
C SER A 421 -4.38 -38.14 -10.12
N ILE A 422 -5.19 -37.35 -9.42
CA ILE A 422 -4.73 -36.24 -8.57
C ILE A 422 -5.12 -36.49 -7.11
N VAL A 423 -4.17 -36.22 -6.20
CA VAL A 423 -4.36 -36.15 -4.74
C VAL A 423 -4.04 -34.73 -4.26
N ASN A 424 -4.79 -34.27 -3.25
CA ASN A 424 -4.61 -32.99 -2.59
C ASN A 424 -3.84 -33.18 -1.28
N ILE A 425 -2.71 -32.49 -1.18
CA ILE A 425 -1.95 -32.27 0.06
C ILE A 425 -2.60 -31.13 0.82
N THR A 426 -2.71 -31.24 2.14
CA THR A 426 -3.14 -30.15 3.05
C THR A 426 -2.15 -30.04 4.21
N CYS A 427 -1.49 -28.89 4.35
CA CYS A 427 -0.55 -28.67 5.45
C CYS A 427 -1.25 -28.69 6.82
N GLU A 428 -0.53 -29.16 7.84
CA GLU A 428 -0.95 -29.02 9.24
C GLU A 428 -1.19 -27.54 9.61
N SER A 429 -1.90 -27.31 10.72
CA SER A 429 -2.12 -25.97 11.26
C SER A 429 -0.81 -25.20 11.39
N ASP A 430 -0.83 -23.93 10.99
CA ASP A 430 0.30 -22.98 11.00
C ASP A 430 1.50 -23.31 10.07
N LEU A 431 1.48 -24.42 9.33
CA LEU A 431 2.44 -24.70 8.24
C LEU A 431 1.88 -24.31 6.86
N ARG A 432 2.74 -23.96 5.90
CA ARG A 432 2.37 -23.58 4.51
C ARG A 432 3.38 -24.08 3.48
N LEU A 433 2.95 -24.06 2.22
CA LEU A 433 3.77 -24.33 1.04
C LEU A 433 4.46 -23.05 0.55
N MET A 434 5.72 -23.16 0.13
CA MET A 434 6.49 -22.09 -0.52
C MET A 434 6.45 -22.25 -2.06
N PRO A 435 6.51 -21.17 -2.85
CA PRO A 435 6.68 -19.77 -2.43
C PRO A 435 5.37 -19.03 -2.11
N ASP A 436 4.22 -19.59 -2.48
CA ASP A 436 2.95 -18.84 -2.55
C ASP A 436 2.24 -18.65 -1.21
N GLY A 437 2.60 -19.43 -0.18
CA GLY A 437 1.91 -19.42 1.12
C GLY A 437 0.59 -20.18 1.16
N ASN A 438 0.34 -21.04 0.17
CA ASN A 438 -0.86 -21.87 0.10
C ASN A 438 -0.90 -22.93 1.21
N GLN A 439 -2.11 -23.28 1.66
CA GLN A 439 -2.33 -24.42 2.58
C GLN A 439 -2.43 -25.78 1.85
N THR A 440 -2.66 -25.77 0.54
CA THR A 440 -2.92 -26.98 -0.24
C THR A 440 -2.12 -27.01 -1.55
N GLN A 441 -1.62 -28.18 -1.91
CA GLN A 441 -1.00 -28.47 -3.21
C GLN A 441 -1.71 -29.67 -3.85
N GLN A 442 -1.77 -29.70 -5.18
CA GLN A 442 -2.18 -30.89 -5.93
C GLN A 442 -0.93 -31.61 -6.45
N ILE A 443 -0.94 -32.94 -6.38
CA ILE A 443 0.09 -33.83 -6.95
C ILE A 443 -0.56 -34.92 -7.79
N GLN A 444 0.07 -35.29 -8.90
CA GLN A 444 -0.43 -36.26 -9.85
C GLN A 444 0.26 -37.63 -9.70
N CYS A 445 -0.46 -38.70 -10.03
CA CYS A 445 0.12 -40.03 -10.28
C CYS A 445 0.74 -40.05 -11.69
N THR A 446 2.01 -40.42 -11.78
CA THR A 446 2.81 -40.53 -13.01
C THR A 446 3.22 -41.99 -13.27
N ASP A 447 3.86 -42.26 -14.39
CA ASP A 447 4.45 -43.57 -14.70
C ASP A 447 5.50 -43.99 -13.65
N GLN A 448 6.18 -43.01 -13.02
CA GLN A 448 7.18 -43.23 -11.98
C GLN A 448 6.58 -43.33 -10.55
N GLY A 449 5.31 -43.00 -10.35
CA GLY A 449 4.66 -42.89 -9.04
C GLY A 449 4.07 -41.50 -8.78
N TRP A 450 3.76 -41.15 -7.53
CA TRP A 450 3.29 -39.81 -7.18
C TRP A 450 4.37 -38.75 -7.42
N GLU A 451 3.97 -37.55 -7.87
CA GLU A 451 4.83 -36.37 -7.88
C GLU A 451 5.25 -35.97 -6.45
N THR A 452 6.51 -35.54 -6.29
CA THR A 452 7.03 -35.07 -5.00
C THR A 452 6.37 -33.77 -4.58
N GLY A 453 5.54 -33.84 -3.53
CA GLY A 453 4.96 -32.65 -2.88
C GLY A 453 6.02 -31.74 -2.28
N GLY A 454 5.74 -30.43 -2.22
CA GLY A 454 6.55 -29.47 -1.49
C GLY A 454 6.39 -29.68 0.02
N PRO A 455 7.48 -29.54 0.82
CA PRO A 455 7.38 -29.66 2.27
C PRO A 455 6.59 -28.49 2.86
N CYS A 456 5.65 -28.80 3.73
CA CYS A 456 4.92 -27.83 4.54
C CYS A 456 5.84 -27.32 5.65
N GLN A 457 6.06 -26.02 5.71
CA GLN A 457 7.02 -25.41 6.63
C GLN A 457 6.44 -24.17 7.32
N THR A 458 7.03 -23.78 8.45
CA THR A 458 6.68 -22.53 9.13
C THR A 458 7.09 -21.35 8.25
N VAL A 459 6.14 -20.47 7.95
CA VAL A 459 6.37 -19.23 7.19
C VAL A 459 5.71 -18.06 7.92
N CYS A 460 6.23 -16.86 7.67
CA CYS A 460 5.52 -15.64 8.01
C CYS A 460 4.60 -15.25 6.84
N MET A 461 3.38 -14.85 7.17
CA MET A 461 2.34 -14.43 6.22
C MET A 461 1.93 -13.00 6.54
N GLY A 462 1.75 -12.16 5.51
CA GLY A 462 1.28 -10.79 5.68
C GLY A 462 2.26 -9.86 6.42
N GLU A 463 1.74 -8.74 6.92
CA GLU A 463 2.55 -7.66 7.51
C GLU A 463 3.10 -8.02 8.91
N PRO A 464 4.32 -7.60 9.27
CA PRO A 464 4.74 -7.48 10.65
C PRO A 464 3.79 -6.57 11.43
N ASN A 465 3.59 -6.85 12.72
CA ASN A 465 2.61 -6.11 13.52
C ASN A 465 3.23 -4.84 14.14
N PHE A 466 2.99 -3.68 13.53
CA PHE A 466 3.40 -2.36 14.01
C PHE A 466 2.42 -1.75 15.06
N GLY A 467 1.60 -2.57 15.71
CA GLY A 467 0.58 -2.11 16.65
C GLY A 467 -0.54 -1.36 15.95
N ASN A 468 -0.73 -0.07 16.28
CA ASN A 468 -1.92 0.70 15.89
C ASN A 468 -1.88 1.23 14.44
N LEU A 469 -0.81 0.97 13.67
CA LEU A 469 -0.54 1.61 12.40
C LEU A 469 -0.61 0.61 11.24
N SER A 470 -1.50 0.86 10.29
CA SER A 470 -1.53 0.14 9.01
C SER A 470 -0.42 0.67 8.13
N LEU A 471 0.46 -0.22 7.66
CA LEU A 471 1.33 0.05 6.52
C LEU A 471 0.60 -0.42 5.24
N VAL A 472 1.33 -0.46 4.13
CA VAL A 472 0.89 -1.04 2.86
C VAL A 472 1.98 -1.98 2.37
N TRP A 473 1.87 -3.26 2.72
CA TRP A 473 2.77 -4.30 2.21
C TRP A 473 2.26 -4.89 0.88
N PRO A 474 3.15 -5.49 0.06
CA PRO A 474 2.71 -6.36 -1.03
C PRO A 474 1.96 -7.57 -0.44
N SER A 475 0.63 -7.60 -0.59
CA SER A 475 -0.28 -8.54 0.06
C SER A 475 -0.26 -9.98 -0.50
N SER A 476 0.87 -10.41 -1.06
CA SER A 476 1.03 -11.67 -1.78
C SER A 476 2.46 -12.19 -1.64
N GLY A 477 2.71 -12.95 -0.57
CA GLY A 477 3.99 -13.60 -0.32
C GLY A 477 3.99 -14.40 0.98
N ALA A 478 4.75 -15.48 0.99
CA ALA A 478 5.17 -16.19 2.19
C ALA A 478 6.68 -16.08 2.35
N TRP A 479 7.14 -15.94 3.58
CA TRP A 479 8.57 -15.80 3.90
C TRP A 479 9.04 -16.90 4.83
N GLY A 480 10.07 -17.63 4.42
CA GLY A 480 10.67 -18.69 5.23
C GLY A 480 11.41 -18.14 6.45
N VAL A 481 11.52 -18.96 7.51
CA VAL A 481 12.26 -18.61 8.73
C VAL A 481 13.70 -18.18 8.38
N ASN A 482 14.19 -17.13 9.04
CA ASN A 482 15.45 -16.41 8.81
C ASN A 482 15.51 -15.53 7.53
N GLN A 483 14.42 -15.39 6.77
CA GLN A 483 14.35 -14.33 5.74
C GLN A 483 14.11 -12.97 6.38
N ASN A 484 14.80 -11.95 5.87
CA ASN A 484 14.65 -10.56 6.28
C ASN A 484 13.80 -9.78 5.27
N GLN A 485 12.96 -8.87 5.76
CA GLN A 485 12.24 -7.87 4.98
C GLN A 485 12.40 -6.48 5.59
N THR A 486 12.31 -5.46 4.74
CA THR A 486 12.60 -4.06 5.10
C THR A 486 11.35 -3.22 4.84
N ALA A 487 10.97 -2.37 5.81
CA ALA A 487 9.80 -1.50 5.70
C ALA A 487 10.05 -0.13 6.34
N PRO A 488 9.44 0.94 5.82
CA PRO A 488 9.61 2.28 6.36
C PRO A 488 9.04 2.38 7.78
N CYS A 489 9.76 3.08 8.66
CA CYS A 489 9.24 3.56 9.92
C CYS A 489 8.15 4.63 9.68
N PRO A 490 7.22 4.84 10.63
CA PRO A 490 6.27 5.94 10.55
C PRO A 490 6.97 7.31 10.50
N LEU A 491 6.35 8.30 9.87
CA LEU A 491 6.89 9.67 9.82
C LEU A 491 7.17 10.20 11.25
N GLY A 492 8.38 10.70 11.48
CA GLY A 492 8.86 11.12 12.80
C GLY A 492 9.43 9.98 13.66
N TYR A 493 9.69 8.80 13.09
CA TYR A 493 10.37 7.69 13.76
C TYR A 493 11.55 7.18 12.93
N LEU A 494 12.65 6.83 13.59
CA LEU A 494 13.87 6.26 13.01
C LEU A 494 14.30 5.02 13.79
N THR A 495 15.12 4.16 13.20
CA THR A 495 15.74 3.03 13.92
C THR A 495 16.88 3.48 14.85
N ASN A 496 17.38 2.54 15.69
CA ASN A 496 18.60 2.73 16.50
C ASN A 496 19.85 3.11 15.68
N ASP A 497 19.86 2.82 14.38
CA ASP A 497 20.90 3.12 13.40
C ASP A 497 20.54 4.31 12.48
N TYR A 498 19.59 5.16 12.91
CA TYR A 498 19.13 6.38 12.23
C TYR A 498 18.54 6.15 10.82
N SER A 499 18.11 4.92 10.52
CA SER A 499 17.46 4.56 9.26
C SER A 499 15.97 4.89 9.30
N GLU A 500 15.46 5.45 8.20
CA GLU A 500 14.01 5.57 7.92
C GLU A 500 13.34 4.21 7.75
N ASN A 501 14.10 3.12 7.66
CA ASN A 501 13.61 1.78 7.34
C ASN A 501 14.04 0.76 8.42
N ALA A 502 13.05 0.12 9.03
CA ALA A 502 13.25 -0.99 9.97
C ALA A 502 13.32 -2.34 9.24
N THR A 503 14.10 -3.27 9.80
CA THR A 503 14.28 -4.63 9.28
C THR A 503 13.61 -5.65 10.19
N TYR A 504 12.88 -6.58 9.58
CA TYR A 504 12.12 -7.65 10.23
C TYR A 504 12.61 -9.01 9.75
N THR A 505 12.87 -9.93 10.67
CA THR A 505 13.21 -11.32 10.38
C THR A 505 12.00 -12.20 10.63
N CYS A 506 11.72 -13.13 9.72
CA CYS A 506 10.75 -14.17 9.98
C CYS A 506 11.32 -15.20 10.97
N THR A 507 10.61 -15.46 12.08
CA THR A 507 10.99 -16.44 13.11
C THR A 507 9.97 -17.58 13.17
N ALA A 508 10.29 -18.67 13.86
CA ALA A 508 9.33 -19.75 14.12
C ALA A 508 8.09 -19.30 14.93
N SER A 509 8.14 -18.11 15.55
CA SER A 509 7.03 -17.46 16.26
C SER A 509 6.40 -16.29 15.48
N GLY A 510 6.66 -16.18 14.17
CA GLY A 510 6.20 -15.08 13.33
C GLY A 510 7.25 -13.96 13.17
N TRP A 511 6.82 -12.77 12.74
CA TRP A 511 7.71 -11.64 12.51
C TRP A 511 8.36 -11.10 13.80
N SER A 512 9.68 -10.90 13.78
CA SER A 512 10.45 -10.20 14.82
C SER A 512 11.22 -9.04 14.23
N SER A 513 11.19 -7.87 14.85
CA SER A 513 12.07 -6.74 14.48
C SER A 513 13.53 -7.04 14.83
N LEU A 514 14.45 -6.84 13.87
CA LEU A 514 15.88 -6.68 14.15
C LEU A 514 16.19 -5.25 14.60
N THR A 515 15.56 -4.26 13.95
CA THR A 515 15.63 -2.85 14.33
C THR A 515 14.25 -2.33 14.69
N THR A 516 14.15 -1.67 15.84
CA THR A 516 12.91 -1.06 16.34
C THR A 516 12.87 0.41 15.93
N CYS A 517 11.74 0.88 15.40
CA CYS A 517 11.49 2.31 15.17
C CYS A 517 11.24 3.01 16.52
N HIS A 518 12.07 3.99 16.85
CA HIS A 518 11.91 4.89 17.98
C HIS A 518 11.52 6.28 17.49
N LYS A 519 10.86 7.06 18.34
CA LYS A 519 10.46 8.43 18.01
C LYS A 519 11.70 9.30 17.85
N ALA A 520 11.80 10.02 16.73
CA ALA A 520 12.88 10.97 16.49
C ALA A 520 12.56 12.32 17.16
N CYS A 521 13.54 12.89 17.85
CA CYS A 521 13.46 14.27 18.34
C CYS A 521 13.95 15.22 17.24
N ILE A 522 13.09 15.46 16.25
CA ILE A 522 13.32 16.45 15.19
C ILE A 522 13.00 17.84 15.75
N GLU A 523 13.79 18.85 15.35
CA GLU A 523 13.75 20.26 15.80
C GLU A 523 14.05 20.48 17.31
N ILE A 524 15.17 21.16 17.62
CA ILE A 524 15.42 21.69 18.97
C ILE A 524 14.36 22.77 19.29
N PRO A 525 13.76 22.81 20.50
CA PRO A 525 12.72 23.80 20.80
C PRO A 525 13.20 25.25 20.65
N ALA A 526 12.47 26.04 19.85
CA ALA A 526 12.80 27.43 19.48
C ALA A 526 12.87 28.44 20.66
N LEU A 527 12.74 27.98 21.90
CA LEU A 527 12.96 28.75 23.13
C LEU A 527 14.44 29.02 23.41
N VAL A 528 15.38 28.31 22.76
CA VAL A 528 16.80 28.63 22.86
C VAL A 528 17.16 29.73 21.86
N ASN A 529 17.31 30.97 22.35
CA ASN A 529 17.75 32.13 21.58
C ASN A 529 19.24 32.07 21.14
N ALA A 530 19.78 30.88 20.85
CA ALA A 530 21.16 30.71 20.38
C ALA A 530 21.37 31.50 19.08
N ALA A 531 22.36 32.39 19.08
CA ALA A 531 22.48 33.44 18.07
C ALA A 531 23.13 32.94 16.77
N GLY A 532 22.33 32.27 15.93
CA GLY A 532 22.67 32.06 14.52
C GLY A 532 23.68 30.95 14.21
N GLU A 533 23.89 30.01 15.13
CA GLU A 533 24.50 28.73 14.79
C GLU A 533 23.46 27.87 14.05
N THR A 534 23.65 27.73 12.75
CA THR A 534 22.98 26.68 11.96
C THR A 534 23.56 25.34 12.40
N TRP A 535 22.78 24.58 13.14
CA TRP A 535 23.06 23.15 13.35
C TRP A 535 22.96 22.47 11.98
N ASP A 536 23.96 21.64 11.65
CA ASP A 536 23.84 20.70 10.54
C ASP A 536 22.69 19.70 10.82
N GLU A 537 22.24 18.97 9.80
CA GLU A 537 20.96 18.24 9.75
C GLU A 537 20.92 16.94 10.59
N ASP A 538 21.56 16.93 11.76
CA ASP A 538 21.58 15.83 12.72
C ASP A 538 20.18 15.57 13.30
N THR A 539 19.71 14.32 13.23
CA THR A 539 18.44 13.88 13.83
C THR A 539 18.72 12.99 15.04
N TRP A 540 18.12 13.31 16.19
CA TRP A 540 18.35 12.61 17.46
C TRP A 540 17.29 11.56 17.77
N ILE A 541 17.69 10.46 18.41
CA ILE A 541 16.82 9.35 18.84
C ILE A 541 16.72 9.28 20.37
N VAL A 542 15.71 8.55 20.87
CA VAL A 542 15.46 8.38 22.32
C VAL A 542 16.70 7.90 23.05
N GLY A 543 17.18 8.70 24.01
CA GLY A 543 18.42 8.47 24.77
C GLY A 543 19.55 9.46 24.46
N ASP A 544 19.52 10.16 23.33
CA ASP A 544 20.53 11.17 22.98
C ASP A 544 20.44 12.42 23.88
N THR A 545 21.56 13.12 24.05
CA THR A 545 21.63 14.38 24.82
C THR A 545 22.40 15.47 24.09
N VAL A 546 21.78 16.63 23.88
CA VAL A 546 22.37 17.81 23.23
C VAL A 546 22.69 18.88 24.28
N ASN A 547 23.91 19.40 24.25
CA ASN A 547 24.34 20.53 25.08
C ASN A 547 24.33 21.82 24.24
N ILE A 548 23.57 22.83 24.67
CA ILE A 548 23.38 24.07 23.94
C ILE A 548 23.88 25.25 24.79
N SER A 549 24.59 26.19 24.17
CA SER A 549 25.09 27.39 24.84
C SER A 549 24.03 28.50 24.81
N CYS A 550 23.77 29.13 25.95
CA CYS A 550 22.94 30.32 26.03
C CYS A 550 23.62 31.51 25.32
N PRO A 551 22.85 32.37 24.63
CA PRO A 551 23.38 33.58 24.00
C PRO A 551 23.90 34.59 25.05
N TYR A 552 24.71 35.54 24.61
CA TYR A 552 25.22 36.62 25.47
C TYR A 552 24.09 37.35 26.22
N SER A 553 24.34 37.77 27.46
CA SER A 553 23.34 38.29 28.42
C SER A 553 22.19 37.34 28.80
N HIS A 554 22.33 36.03 28.57
CA HIS A 554 21.39 35.02 29.05
C HIS A 554 22.10 33.92 29.85
N LEU A 555 21.42 33.38 30.86
CA LEU A 555 21.86 32.27 31.71
C LEU A 555 20.66 31.35 31.98
N THR A 556 20.86 30.18 32.56
CA THR A 556 19.75 29.42 33.16
C THR A 556 19.30 30.05 34.50
N PRO A 557 18.11 29.71 35.03
CA PRO A 557 17.72 30.06 36.40
C PRO A 557 18.69 29.56 37.50
N GLN A 558 19.60 28.64 37.16
CA GLN A 558 20.66 28.13 38.04
C GLN A 558 22.03 28.80 37.78
N GLY A 559 22.11 29.81 36.91
CA GLY A 559 23.33 30.55 36.59
C GLY A 559 24.29 29.86 35.61
N SER A 560 23.86 28.77 34.96
CA SER A 560 24.66 28.09 33.92
C SER A 560 24.64 28.89 32.62
N THR A 561 25.75 28.87 31.88
CA THR A 561 25.81 29.34 30.49
C THR A 561 25.26 28.33 29.50
N ASN A 562 25.03 27.08 29.91
CA ASN A 562 24.67 25.96 29.03
C ASN A 562 23.43 25.21 29.55
N VAL A 563 22.66 24.66 28.62
CA VAL A 563 21.48 23.80 28.86
C VAL A 563 21.69 22.42 28.22
N THR A 564 21.13 21.37 28.82
CA THR A 564 21.30 19.98 28.36
C THR A 564 19.94 19.34 28.12
N HIS A 565 19.52 19.24 26.86
CA HIS A 565 18.26 18.62 26.46
C HIS A 565 18.49 17.14 26.15
N GLY A 566 17.61 16.26 26.65
CA GLY A 566 17.62 14.83 26.33
C GLY A 566 16.43 14.45 25.45
N CYS A 567 16.63 13.56 24.48
CA CYS A 567 15.52 13.00 23.70
C CYS A 567 14.87 11.82 24.46
N THR A 568 13.54 11.83 24.54
CA THR A 568 12.72 10.84 25.25
C THR A 568 11.50 10.44 24.41
N ASP A 569 10.77 9.39 24.80
CA ASP A 569 9.56 8.93 24.09
C ASP A 569 8.47 10.02 23.98
N ASP A 570 8.42 10.95 24.93
CA ASP A 570 7.52 12.11 24.87
C ASP A 570 8.04 13.24 23.95
N GLY A 571 9.32 13.21 23.57
CA GLY A 571 10.02 14.24 22.79
C GLY A 571 11.22 14.79 23.59
N TRP A 572 11.56 16.06 23.38
CA TRP A 572 12.60 16.72 24.20
C TRP A 572 12.18 16.83 25.67
N ALA A 573 13.02 16.30 26.57
CA ALA A 573 12.86 16.48 28.00
C ALA A 573 12.97 17.97 28.39
N ASN A 574 12.15 18.37 29.38
CA ASN A 574 12.14 19.72 29.94
C ASN A 574 13.37 20.00 30.82
N SER A 575 14.50 20.32 30.19
CA SER A 575 15.63 21.00 30.83
C SER A 575 15.42 22.52 30.88
N SER A 576 16.11 23.20 31.81
CA SER A 576 16.05 24.65 31.98
C SER A 576 16.22 25.42 30.66
N TYR A 577 15.44 26.48 30.47
CA TYR A 577 15.60 27.43 29.37
C TYR A 577 16.56 28.59 29.73
N CYS A 578 17.11 29.25 28.72
CA CYS A 578 17.95 30.44 28.90
C CYS A 578 17.07 31.68 29.14
N ILE A 579 17.22 32.34 30.29
CA ILE A 579 16.55 33.58 30.67
C ILE A 579 17.47 34.79 30.44
N LYS A 580 16.89 35.93 30.06
CA LYS A 580 17.61 37.20 29.87
C LYS A 580 17.92 37.84 31.22
N VAL A 581 19.19 38.20 31.43
CA VAL A 581 19.70 38.65 32.74
C VAL A 581 20.62 39.85 32.63
N CYS A 582 20.63 40.71 33.64
CA CYS A 582 21.59 41.81 33.72
C CYS A 582 22.91 41.34 34.35
N LEU A 583 23.91 41.10 33.50
CA LEU A 583 25.29 40.85 33.93
C LEU A 583 25.82 42.03 34.79
N PRO A 584 26.72 41.80 35.77
CA PRO A 584 27.29 42.87 36.59
C PRO A 584 27.93 43.99 35.75
N PRO A 585 27.79 45.28 36.13
CA PRO A 585 28.37 46.38 35.38
C PRO A 585 29.90 46.28 35.27
N THR A 586 30.44 46.53 34.09
CA THR A 586 31.89 46.65 33.88
C THR A 586 32.39 48.04 34.30
N GLY A 587 33.56 48.11 34.92
CA GLY A 587 34.16 49.38 35.37
C GLY A 587 33.60 49.94 36.69
N LEU A 588 33.05 49.09 37.56
CA LEU A 588 32.77 49.46 38.96
C LEU A 588 34.07 49.92 39.69
N PRO A 589 33.99 50.85 40.66
CA PRO A 589 35.12 51.19 41.52
C PRO A 589 35.68 49.95 42.24
N GLU A 590 37.01 49.88 42.44
CA GLU A 590 37.68 48.69 43.02
C GLU A 590 37.12 48.25 44.40
N ASN A 591 36.54 49.18 45.16
CA ASN A 591 35.95 48.92 46.48
C ASN A 591 34.41 48.76 46.46
N MET A 592 33.76 48.72 45.30
CA MET A 592 32.29 48.61 45.18
C MET A 592 31.88 47.14 44.94
N THR A 593 31.43 46.46 45.99
CA THR A 593 30.98 45.06 45.91
C THR A 593 29.62 44.95 45.20
N TRP A 594 29.56 44.21 44.09
CA TRP A 594 28.29 43.87 43.45
C TRP A 594 27.69 42.60 44.09
N PRO A 595 26.36 42.52 44.31
CA PRO A 595 25.73 41.31 44.82
C PRO A 595 25.90 40.10 43.87
N GLU A 596 26.25 38.94 44.41
CA GLU A 596 26.26 37.68 43.66
C GLU A 596 24.83 37.17 43.45
N GLY A 597 24.46 36.87 42.20
CA GLY A 597 23.15 36.33 41.87
C GLY A 597 22.83 36.34 40.38
N VAL A 598 21.79 35.59 40.01
CA VAL A 598 21.14 35.67 38.70
C VAL A 598 20.03 36.70 38.80
N HIS A 599 20.06 37.73 37.94
CA HIS A 599 19.15 38.87 38.01
C HIS A 599 18.39 39.06 36.70
N GLU A 600 17.13 38.62 36.69
CA GLU A 600 16.21 38.72 35.56
C GLU A 600 15.79 40.17 35.28
N VAL A 601 15.32 40.45 34.05
CA VAL A 601 14.73 41.76 33.71
C VAL A 601 13.56 42.07 34.64
N GLY A 602 13.58 43.27 35.24
CA GLY A 602 12.66 43.67 36.32
C GLY A 602 13.23 43.51 37.74
N SER A 603 14.37 42.84 37.91
CA SER A 603 15.08 42.78 39.21
C SER A 603 15.44 44.18 39.70
N VAL A 604 15.17 44.47 40.97
CA VAL A 604 15.60 45.71 41.65
C VAL A 604 16.49 45.34 42.82
N MET A 605 17.65 46.00 42.92
CA MET A 605 18.59 45.85 44.03
C MET A 605 19.06 47.19 44.56
N THR A 606 19.47 47.22 45.83
CA THR A 606 20.11 48.37 46.47
C THR A 606 21.57 48.02 46.75
N VAL A 607 22.48 48.87 46.28
CA VAL A 607 23.94 48.71 46.43
C VAL A 607 24.47 49.88 47.25
N PHE A 608 25.27 49.60 48.27
CA PHE A 608 25.89 50.64 49.10
C PHE A 608 27.07 51.28 48.39
N CYS A 609 27.20 52.60 48.51
CA CYS A 609 28.32 53.34 47.96
C CYS A 609 29.58 53.13 48.82
N PRO A 610 30.77 52.93 48.21
CA PRO A 610 32.02 52.81 48.97
C PRO A 610 32.42 54.15 49.63
N GLU A 611 33.34 54.13 50.60
CA GLU A 611 33.78 55.33 51.31
C GLU A 611 34.19 56.47 50.35
N THR A 612 33.76 57.70 50.66
CA THR A 612 33.89 58.92 49.81
C THR A 612 33.11 58.90 48.49
N TYR A 613 32.14 58.00 48.33
CA TYR A 613 31.11 58.06 47.30
C TYR A 613 29.73 58.18 47.96
N LEU A 614 28.85 59.00 47.37
CA LEU A 614 27.44 59.11 47.73
C LEU A 614 26.61 59.26 46.45
N THR A 615 25.30 59.09 46.55
CA THR A 615 24.39 59.61 45.52
C THR A 615 24.39 61.15 45.51
N ARG A 616 23.89 61.76 44.42
CA ARG A 616 23.79 63.23 44.31
C ARG A 616 22.81 63.87 45.31
N ASP A 617 21.98 63.05 45.95
CA ASP A 617 21.04 63.42 47.01
C ASP A 617 21.57 63.06 48.42
N ALA A 618 22.89 62.89 48.55
CA ALA A 618 23.64 62.59 49.79
C ALA A 618 23.40 61.21 50.45
N ASN A 619 22.66 60.29 49.80
CA ASN A 619 22.46 58.93 50.34
C ASN A 619 23.70 58.04 50.15
N ASP A 620 23.96 57.17 51.12
CA ASP A 620 25.03 56.17 51.18
C ASP A 620 24.77 54.90 50.35
N ASN A 621 23.63 54.85 49.65
CA ASN A 621 23.21 53.72 48.82
C ASN A 621 22.48 54.19 47.57
N SER A 622 22.52 53.34 46.53
CA SER A 622 21.91 53.56 45.23
C SER A 622 21.02 52.37 44.87
N THR A 623 19.89 52.63 44.22
CA THR A 623 19.00 51.58 43.71
C THR A 623 19.22 51.39 42.21
N TYR A 624 19.42 50.14 41.79
CA TYR A 624 19.60 49.71 40.41
C TYR A 624 18.44 48.82 39.99
N SER A 625 17.88 49.09 38.81
CA SER A 625 16.85 48.29 38.15
C SER A 625 17.42 47.59 36.92
N CYS A 626 17.27 46.27 36.82
CA CYS A 626 17.59 45.51 35.63
C CYS A 626 16.53 45.75 34.55
N THR A 627 16.94 46.23 33.39
CA THR A 627 16.07 46.53 32.24
C THR A 627 16.54 45.74 31.01
N ASP A 628 15.78 45.81 29.92
CA ASP A 628 16.17 45.18 28.65
C ASP A 628 17.51 45.66 28.06
N SER A 629 18.01 46.82 28.52
CA SER A 629 19.32 47.39 28.17
C SER A 629 20.41 47.16 29.22
N GLY A 630 20.17 46.32 30.24
CA GLY A 630 21.08 46.09 31.37
C GLY A 630 20.70 46.87 32.63
N TRP A 631 21.66 47.03 33.55
CA TRP A 631 21.47 47.76 34.80
C TRP A 631 21.33 49.27 34.58
N HIS A 632 20.22 49.83 35.06
CA HIS A 632 19.94 51.25 35.04
C HIS A 632 19.78 51.79 36.47
N THR A 633 20.31 52.99 36.75
CA THR A 633 20.02 53.73 37.99
C THR A 633 19.82 55.22 37.69
N PRO A 634 18.82 55.89 38.28
CA PRO A 634 18.67 57.34 38.20
C PRO A 634 19.60 58.10 39.17
N GLN A 635 20.23 57.41 40.14
CA GLN A 635 21.08 58.00 41.16
C GLN A 635 22.34 57.14 41.38
N PRO A 636 23.33 57.15 40.47
CA PRO A 636 24.56 56.42 40.66
C PRO A 636 25.35 56.93 41.87
N CYS A 637 26.12 56.03 42.51
CA CYS A 637 27.17 56.42 43.46
C CYS A 637 28.25 57.22 42.72
N ILE A 638 28.39 58.50 43.03
CA ILE A 638 29.39 59.40 42.45
C ILE A 638 30.45 59.73 43.50
N LYS A 639 31.67 60.05 43.04
CA LYS A 639 32.72 60.54 43.94
C LYS A 639 32.27 61.86 44.56
N VAL A 640 32.50 62.04 45.85
CA VAL A 640 32.18 63.28 46.57
C VAL A 640 33.36 63.79 47.38
N CYS A 641 33.56 65.10 47.33
CA CYS A 641 34.45 65.82 48.23
C CYS A 641 33.62 66.25 49.45
N LEU A 642 33.96 65.72 50.63
CA LEU A 642 33.24 65.98 51.90
C LEU A 642 33.97 66.99 52.81
N THR A 643 35.28 67.15 52.63
CA THR A 643 36.09 68.18 53.30
C THR A 643 36.34 69.35 52.36
N GLU A 644 36.52 70.55 52.90
CA GLU A 644 37.09 71.67 52.14
C GLU A 644 38.54 71.33 51.71
N PRO A 645 39.03 71.83 50.55
CA PRO A 645 40.40 71.61 50.11
C PRO A 645 41.39 72.44 50.94
N GLU A 646 42.56 71.87 51.22
CA GLU A 646 43.66 72.61 51.85
C GLU A 646 44.28 73.60 50.86
N VAL A 647 43.93 74.89 50.99
CA VAL A 647 44.35 75.96 50.07
C VAL A 647 45.16 77.04 50.77
N ASN A 648 46.36 77.32 50.25
CA ASN A 648 47.30 78.25 50.87
C ASN A 648 46.97 79.72 50.53
N ASN A 649 47.24 80.63 51.48
CA ASN A 649 47.06 82.08 51.36
C ASN A 649 45.67 82.51 50.82
N SER A 650 44.64 81.74 51.12
CA SER A 650 43.29 81.91 50.56
C SER A 650 42.20 81.47 51.53
N ILE A 651 40.94 81.71 51.15
CA ILE A 651 39.74 81.40 51.93
C ILE A 651 38.61 80.86 51.04
N THR A 652 37.95 79.83 51.56
CA THR A 652 36.88 79.01 50.95
C THR A 652 35.47 79.40 51.42
N ALA A 653 35.39 80.18 52.50
CA ALA A 653 34.22 80.29 53.38
C ALA A 653 32.88 80.76 52.76
N PHE A 654 32.91 81.27 51.52
CA PHE A 654 31.76 81.86 50.81
C PHE A 654 30.95 80.85 49.97
N ASP A 655 31.59 79.81 49.42
CA ASP A 655 30.98 78.81 48.53
C ASP A 655 30.81 77.43 49.23
N ARG A 656 30.68 77.44 50.57
CA ARG A 656 30.64 76.22 51.39
C ARG A 656 29.36 75.40 51.19
N LYS A 657 29.54 74.10 50.95
CA LYS A 657 28.49 73.08 50.93
C LYS A 657 28.79 72.01 51.99
N GLU A 658 27.82 71.15 52.29
CA GLU A 658 28.04 69.93 53.09
C GLU A 658 28.66 68.80 52.25
N MET A 659 28.55 68.87 50.92
CA MET A 659 29.20 67.98 49.95
C MET A 659 29.41 68.70 48.61
N TRP A 660 30.46 68.33 47.88
CA TRP A 660 30.65 68.69 46.47
C TRP A 660 30.71 67.40 45.63
N ALA A 661 29.93 67.35 44.55
CA ALA A 661 29.88 66.21 43.63
C ALA A 661 31.09 66.21 42.66
N ASP A 662 31.41 65.07 42.04
CA ASP A 662 32.32 65.04 40.89
C ASP A 662 31.87 66.05 39.82
N GLY A 663 32.78 66.94 39.41
CA GLY A 663 32.50 68.06 38.50
C GLY A 663 31.99 69.37 39.15
N ASP A 664 31.60 69.37 40.43
CA ASP A 664 31.29 70.62 41.16
C ASP A 664 32.53 71.52 41.23
N LYS A 665 32.29 72.84 41.28
CA LYS A 665 33.34 73.86 41.36
C LYS A 665 33.08 74.82 42.50
N MET A 666 34.12 75.11 43.27
CA MET A 666 34.10 76.06 44.39
C MET A 666 35.06 77.21 44.08
N LYS A 667 34.68 78.46 44.38
CA LYS A 667 35.62 79.60 44.29
C LYS A 667 36.47 79.68 45.55
N VAL A 668 37.76 79.80 45.32
CA VAL A 668 38.76 80.05 46.36
C VAL A 668 39.25 81.48 46.21
N TRP A 669 39.11 82.29 47.25
CA TRP A 669 39.44 83.71 47.25
C TRP A 669 40.82 83.92 47.90
N CYS A 670 41.70 84.69 47.26
CA CYS A 670 42.98 85.03 47.87
C CYS A 670 42.79 85.94 49.09
N LEU A 671 43.64 85.75 50.11
CA LEU A 671 43.74 86.67 51.25
C LEU A 671 44.23 88.06 50.78
N PRO A 672 44.05 89.12 51.60
CA PRO A 672 44.59 90.45 51.30
C PRO A 672 46.07 90.41 50.89
N GLU A 673 46.45 91.33 50.02
CA GLU A 673 47.79 91.44 49.39
C GLU A 673 48.19 90.26 48.45
N HIS A 674 47.38 89.21 48.36
CA HIS A 674 47.61 88.06 47.47
C HIS A 674 46.68 88.06 46.26
N GLN A 675 47.19 87.60 45.11
CA GLN A 675 46.44 87.44 43.86
C GLN A 675 46.92 86.19 43.12
N VAL A 676 46.07 85.65 42.24
CA VAL A 676 46.43 84.53 41.35
C VAL A 676 47.29 85.04 40.19
N ARG A 677 46.87 86.18 39.62
CA ARG A 677 47.54 86.99 38.58
C ARG A 677 47.10 88.45 38.79
N PRO A 678 47.82 89.47 38.29
CA PRO A 678 47.45 90.87 38.48
C PRO A 678 45.99 91.17 38.08
N GLY A 679 45.20 91.64 39.05
CA GLY A 679 43.76 91.91 38.92
C GLY A 679 42.83 90.71 39.19
N VAL A 680 43.36 89.54 39.53
CA VAL A 680 42.58 88.29 39.73
C VAL A 680 42.72 87.81 41.18
N THR A 681 41.68 88.06 41.98
CA THR A 681 41.63 87.79 43.44
C THR A 681 40.98 86.46 43.82
N TYR A 682 40.57 85.64 42.86
CA TYR A 682 40.01 84.30 43.10
C TYR A 682 40.33 83.34 41.95
N TYR A 683 40.21 82.05 42.22
CA TYR A 683 40.21 80.97 41.23
C TYR A 683 39.08 79.97 41.53
N THR A 684 38.87 78.99 40.67
CA THR A 684 37.95 77.87 40.92
C THR A 684 38.74 76.57 40.99
N ILE A 685 38.48 75.78 42.03
CA ILE A 685 38.93 74.38 42.14
C ILE A 685 37.74 73.46 41.87
N SER A 686 37.98 72.34 41.20
CA SER A 686 36.96 71.34 40.88
C SER A 686 37.09 70.13 41.81
N CYS A 687 35.97 69.56 42.25
CA CYS A 687 35.98 68.18 42.74
C CYS A 687 36.05 67.24 41.52
N THR A 688 36.81 66.16 41.63
CA THR A 688 37.06 65.17 40.57
C THR A 688 36.88 63.75 41.13
N SER A 689 36.80 62.76 40.25
CA SER A 689 36.86 61.32 40.59
C SER A 689 37.97 60.89 41.56
N THR A 690 39.08 61.65 41.70
CA THR A 690 40.16 61.36 42.64
C THR A 690 40.12 62.17 43.95
N GLY A 691 39.30 63.23 44.03
CA GLY A 691 39.26 64.15 45.16
C GLY A 691 39.22 65.61 44.67
N TRP A 692 39.76 66.56 45.44
CA TRP A 692 39.93 67.92 44.93
C TRP A 692 41.06 67.99 43.90
N GLN A 693 40.88 68.80 42.86
CA GLN A 693 41.86 69.01 41.79
C GLN A 693 43.21 69.52 42.33
N GLU A 694 44.22 68.64 42.39
CA GLU A 694 45.56 68.97 42.94
C GLU A 694 46.28 70.06 42.14
N ASP A 695 46.24 70.03 40.80
CA ASP A 695 46.78 71.09 39.95
C ASP A 695 45.84 72.30 39.91
N HIS A 696 45.97 73.18 40.91
CA HIS A 696 45.18 74.40 41.08
C HIS A 696 46.04 75.65 41.32
N PRO A 697 45.62 76.85 40.85
CA PRO A 697 46.40 78.07 40.98
C PRO A 697 46.64 78.49 42.45
N GLN A 698 47.86 78.88 42.78
CA GLN A 698 48.21 79.37 44.12
C GLN A 698 48.11 80.90 44.22
N CYS A 699 47.68 81.40 45.39
CA CYS A 699 47.62 82.83 45.68
C CYS A 699 49.00 83.37 46.12
N LEU A 700 49.55 84.35 45.38
CA LEU A 700 50.89 84.90 45.57
C LEU A 700 50.86 86.40 45.86
N ILE A 701 51.81 86.89 46.66
CA ILE A 701 51.91 88.31 47.08
C ILE A 701 52.20 89.22 45.88
N ASP A 702 51.41 90.29 45.70
CA ASP A 702 51.73 91.33 44.72
C ASP A 702 52.83 92.29 45.23
N LYS A 703 54.06 92.03 44.79
CA LYS A 703 55.26 92.80 45.18
C LYS A 703 55.37 94.18 44.48
N ARG A 704 54.30 94.72 43.87
CA ARG A 704 54.32 96.03 43.18
C ARG A 704 53.68 97.19 43.93
N LEU A 705 53.10 96.97 45.11
CA LEU A 705 52.41 98.01 45.91
C LEU A 705 53.26 98.72 46.98
N THR A 706 54.58 98.52 47.00
CA THR A 706 55.51 99.34 47.80
C THR A 706 55.97 100.57 47.04
N TYR A 707 56.01 101.73 47.72
CA TYR A 707 56.42 103.07 47.24
C TYR A 707 55.43 103.80 46.32
N PHE A 708 54.58 104.67 46.91
CA PHE A 708 54.52 106.12 46.60
C PHE A 708 53.42 106.85 47.41
N LEU A 709 53.81 107.82 48.26
CA LEU A 709 52.94 108.72 49.03
C LEU A 709 53.74 109.99 49.41
N PRO A 710 53.11 111.18 49.57
CA PRO A 710 52.52 111.92 48.45
C PRO A 710 52.96 113.41 48.41
N THR A 711 52.63 114.12 47.33
CA THR A 711 52.80 115.59 47.24
C THR A 711 51.48 116.30 47.55
N VAL A 712 51.49 117.29 48.44
CA VAL A 712 50.30 118.06 48.87
C VAL A 712 50.34 119.47 48.29
N PHE A 713 49.21 119.99 47.77
CA PHE A 713 48.81 121.41 47.89
C PHE A 713 47.46 121.73 47.20
N HIS A 714 46.57 122.44 47.89
CA HIS A 714 45.63 123.42 47.30
C HIS A 714 45.13 124.44 48.35
N LEU A 715 44.50 125.53 47.91
CA LEU A 715 44.25 126.77 48.66
C LEU A 715 42.76 127.02 49.01
N PRO A 716 42.45 127.87 50.01
CA PRO A 716 41.08 128.22 50.46
C PRO A 716 40.46 129.38 49.63
N PRO A 717 39.16 129.74 49.80
CA PRO A 717 38.62 130.48 50.98
C PRO A 717 37.60 129.65 51.79
N GLU A 718 37.39 129.82 53.11
CA GLU A 718 36.73 130.94 53.84
C GLU A 718 35.28 131.24 53.40
N THR A 719 34.28 131.52 54.25
CA THR A 719 34.02 131.54 55.73
C THR A 719 32.47 131.50 55.87
N HIS A 720 31.72 131.35 56.97
CA HIS A 720 31.78 131.14 58.44
C HIS A 720 30.30 130.74 58.83
N ILE A 721 29.80 130.32 60.01
CA ILE A 721 30.18 129.98 61.41
C ILE A 721 28.95 129.19 61.96
N ALA A 722 28.94 128.23 62.89
CA ALA A 722 29.95 127.49 63.67
C ALA A 722 29.34 126.12 64.11
N SER A 723 29.74 125.58 65.28
CA SER A 723 29.16 124.41 65.96
C SER A 723 29.22 124.67 67.50
N PRO A 724 28.68 123.80 68.40
CA PRO A 724 29.45 122.62 68.80
C PRO A 724 28.63 121.33 69.09
N PHE A 725 29.28 120.17 68.84
CA PHE A 725 29.37 118.94 69.68
C PHE A 725 28.14 118.37 70.43
N LEU A 726 28.03 117.06 70.71
CA LEU A 726 28.87 115.88 70.46
C LEU A 726 27.94 114.64 70.55
N ASN A 727 28.22 113.55 69.83
CA ASN A 727 27.67 112.24 70.23
C ASN A 727 28.52 111.04 69.75
N PHE A 728 28.32 109.89 70.39
CA PHE A 728 29.19 108.72 70.30
C PHE A 728 28.78 107.68 69.23
N LEU A 729 29.66 106.70 69.03
CA LEU A 729 29.58 105.64 68.02
C LEU A 729 28.74 104.42 68.43
N SER A 730 28.09 103.83 67.42
CA SER A 730 27.91 102.39 67.21
C SER A 730 27.92 102.20 65.68
N TYR A 731 28.52 101.17 65.07
CA TYR A 731 28.87 99.84 65.56
C TYR A 731 30.38 99.55 65.47
#